data_AF-A0A1V0BED9-F1
#
_entry.id   AF-A0A1V0BED9-F1
#
_cell.length_a   1.000
_cell.length_b   1.000
_cell.length_c   1.000
_cell.angle_alpha   90.00
_cell.angle_beta   90.00
_cell.angle_gamma   90.00
#
_symmetry.space_group_name_H-M   'P 1'
#
loop_
_entity.id
_entity.type
_entity.pdbx_description
1 polymer ?
#
loop_
_entity_poly.entity_id
_entity_poly.type
_entity_poly.pdbx_seq_one_letter_code
_entity_poly.pdbx_strand_id
1 'polypeptide(L)'
;MFIVLAIIVLLLWGWRQLRRHSKQGTAQTQAKQPLIQKSETEDAAASAPEPEEPSSMPADVKFRMQGERGMGGPVYGDVLCSDGVYLPQVWESDFHTSFDGRWIRTGSYGGATPRLLDRKSRRSWQLSVAEAALVDDLHWRLPRWSGESEGGNGIAADTHSVLTDTAFEAWLSKHVSQKAQALVPVCDLWVPVEYIPDEAQAPALQIPQPDNAVVQVTVQRFWPASLRELEHPLEPLFTPYWQLQINGETQSWVIDCKSPCVWRPDGQAFACYGYPITKDGRKPSLRLGVWSQAFGGQQWSEWLPQDRKPWAVMPCLPAETETEQALPALMWDVGELLQRVEMDTPELERLHDGRHLSCVMSQLYATSRHLDDGRVRLKPIPARQFLWRRDLHHPNNWVAQSEPVAGLPLLWTLVHDAQDERGATAAYTVQWGEQQLPGLWELEHVVVDGRWALLCPWGESPLRGGKPVPWVWDGKQLNTIEMNWPVLRMRPHVKPGHAQALVIVGCGPDNSNLSSSGLWRWPLQLADATNLSKQGWMPAYEWRDLAVNAQGIWQLLPRWREVQQIQHPSADGDYVWRYPAVRDAVWWWGGLHNTMSSQWRPKAPRCEGVLVTQSGAVLCGVGPSICPHYAGDGWLVLEWLARGQNDEANHWKVHWLRPKKHEVLTLELRAYLPVLQSWNAQQGVTWIDTGLPAPDTQTDDATASPHLPSSEQVIAPMRWEEAQLEVLKQSPVGLWVRKQDAVYADAIVLRDDWPWNKPQPPAAQRT
;
A
#
# COMPACT_ATOMS: atom_id res chain seq x y z
N MET A 1 -44.38 -27.19 -23.14
CA MET A 1 -43.04 -27.64 -23.58
C MET A 1 -42.53 -26.94 -24.85
N PHE A 2 -43.32 -26.86 -25.94
CA PHE A 2 -42.87 -26.22 -27.20
C PHE A 2 -42.54 -24.72 -27.09
N ILE A 3 -43.23 -23.97 -26.23
CA ILE A 3 -42.97 -22.53 -26.02
C ILE A 3 -41.64 -22.30 -25.27
N VAL A 4 -41.32 -23.14 -24.29
CA VAL A 4 -40.06 -23.07 -23.53
C VAL A 4 -38.86 -23.41 -24.43
N LEU A 5 -39.04 -24.37 -25.34
CA LEU A 5 -38.02 -24.72 -26.34
C LEU A 5 -37.80 -23.59 -27.35
N ALA A 6 -38.85 -22.88 -27.76
CA ALA A 6 -38.74 -21.71 -28.64
C ALA A 6 -37.99 -20.54 -27.97
N ILE A 7 -38.21 -20.30 -26.68
CA ILE A 7 -37.51 -19.27 -25.90
C ILE A 7 -36.03 -19.62 -25.74
N ILE A 8 -35.69 -20.88 -25.46
CA ILE A 8 -34.29 -21.33 -25.38
C ILE A 8 -33.58 -21.20 -26.73
N VAL A 9 -34.26 -21.50 -27.84
CA VAL A 9 -33.71 -21.33 -29.20
C VAL A 9 -33.49 -19.86 -29.53
N LEU A 10 -34.41 -18.97 -29.15
CA LEU A 10 -34.26 -17.51 -29.34
C LEU A 10 -33.14 -16.92 -28.46
N LEU A 11 -32.98 -17.38 -27.22
CA LEU A 11 -31.87 -16.97 -26.33
C LEU A 11 -30.51 -17.47 -26.83
N LEU A 12 -30.44 -18.71 -27.33
CA LEU A 12 -29.23 -19.25 -27.94
C LEU A 12 -28.89 -18.57 -29.28
N TRP A 13 -29.90 -18.10 -30.02
CA TRP A 13 -29.71 -17.35 -31.26
C TRP A 13 -29.24 -15.91 -30.97
N GLY A 14 -29.79 -15.25 -29.94
CA GLY A 14 -29.32 -13.96 -29.44
C GLY A 14 -27.88 -14.00 -28.93
N TRP A 15 -27.50 -15.05 -28.18
CA TRP A 15 -26.11 -15.26 -27.75
C TRP A 15 -25.14 -15.57 -28.90
N ARG A 16 -25.60 -16.24 -29.97
CA ARG A 16 -24.79 -16.44 -31.18
C ARG A 16 -24.59 -15.16 -32.00
N GLN A 17 -25.56 -14.24 -32.00
CA GLN A 17 -25.45 -12.92 -32.63
C GLN A 17 -24.47 -12.01 -31.87
N LEU A 18 -24.54 -11.98 -30.53
CA LEU A 18 -23.57 -11.24 -29.70
C LEU A 18 -22.14 -11.76 -29.85
N ARG A 19 -21.93 -13.08 -29.98
CA ARG A 19 -20.59 -13.67 -30.23
C ARG A 19 -20.07 -13.45 -31.66
N ARG A 20 -20.91 -13.07 -32.62
CA ARG A 20 -20.48 -12.72 -33.99
C ARG A 20 -20.06 -11.25 -34.08
N HIS A 21 -20.70 -10.35 -33.34
CA HIS A 21 -20.28 -8.95 -33.28
C HIS A 21 -19.04 -8.69 -32.40
N SER A 22 -18.71 -9.57 -31.45
CA SER A 22 -17.47 -9.46 -30.65
C SER A 22 -16.23 -10.08 -31.31
N LYS A 23 -16.32 -10.55 -32.58
CA LYS A 23 -15.23 -11.24 -33.30
C LYS A 23 -14.70 -10.49 -34.54
N GLN A 24 -15.09 -9.23 -34.74
CA GLN A 24 -14.44 -8.32 -35.68
C GLN A 24 -13.94 -7.09 -34.92
N GLY A 25 -12.72 -7.19 -34.41
CA GLY A 25 -11.99 -6.13 -33.74
C GLY A 25 -10.67 -6.67 -33.21
N THR A 26 -9.57 -6.24 -33.83
CA THR A 26 -8.16 -6.44 -33.44
C THR A 26 -7.60 -7.87 -33.46
N ALA A 27 -7.14 -8.29 -34.64
CA ALA A 27 -5.97 -9.13 -34.77
C ALA A 27 -4.75 -8.22 -35.00
N GLN A 28 -3.83 -8.14 -34.04
CA GLN A 28 -2.42 -7.87 -34.33
C GLN A 28 -1.57 -8.87 -33.53
N THR A 29 -0.85 -9.66 -34.31
CA THR A 29 -0.03 -10.80 -33.94
C THR A 29 1.34 -10.31 -33.52
N GLN A 30 1.79 -10.62 -32.30
CA GLN A 30 3.22 -10.60 -31.96
C GLN A 30 3.78 -12.01 -32.07
N ALA A 31 4.71 -12.21 -33.00
CA ALA A 31 5.68 -13.29 -32.94
C ALA A 31 7.01 -12.88 -33.58
N LYS A 32 8.03 -12.73 -32.71
CA LYS A 32 9.39 -13.30 -32.78
C LYS A 32 10.14 -13.20 -34.12
N GLN A 33 11.27 -12.48 -34.23
CA GLN A 33 12.68 -12.82 -33.86
C GLN A 33 13.59 -11.93 -34.78
N PRO A 34 14.95 -11.98 -34.79
CA PRO A 34 16.00 -12.06 -33.77
C PRO A 34 17.04 -10.89 -33.90
N LEU A 35 18.13 -10.97 -33.14
CA LEU A 35 19.34 -10.14 -33.14
C LEU A 35 20.15 -10.25 -34.46
N ILE A 36 20.76 -9.17 -34.98
CA ILE A 36 22.13 -9.07 -35.56
C ILE A 36 22.47 -7.62 -36.01
N GLN A 37 23.77 -7.35 -35.93
CA GLN A 37 24.59 -6.13 -36.04
C GLN A 37 24.54 -5.27 -37.33
N LYS A 38 24.83 -3.97 -37.13
CA LYS A 38 25.65 -3.01 -37.94
C LYS A 38 25.67 -3.13 -39.48
N SER A 39 25.33 -2.02 -40.15
CA SER A 39 26.23 -1.29 -41.08
C SER A 39 25.54 -0.09 -41.74
N GLU A 40 26.29 1.00 -41.88
CA GLU A 40 26.02 2.17 -42.74
C GLU A 40 25.80 1.74 -44.20
N THR A 41 24.80 2.30 -44.90
CA THR A 41 24.96 3.09 -46.15
C THR A 41 23.59 3.51 -46.69
N GLU A 42 23.58 4.70 -47.27
CA GLU A 42 22.52 5.34 -48.07
C GLU A 42 22.05 4.42 -49.20
N ASP A 43 20.73 4.33 -49.44
CA ASP A 43 20.16 4.77 -50.71
C ASP A 43 18.63 4.77 -50.73
N ALA A 44 18.12 5.71 -51.53
CA ALA A 44 16.76 6.22 -51.54
C ALA A 44 15.69 5.26 -52.09
N ALA A 45 14.52 5.24 -51.42
CA ALA A 45 13.25 4.90 -52.04
C ALA A 45 12.16 5.83 -51.49
N ALA A 46 11.68 6.72 -52.36
CA ALA A 46 10.69 7.74 -52.07
C ALA A 46 9.40 7.13 -51.50
N SER A 47 9.13 7.42 -50.23
CA SER A 47 7.83 7.25 -49.61
C SER A 47 7.09 8.58 -49.67
N ALA A 48 5.83 8.52 -50.11
CA ALA A 48 4.92 9.66 -50.21
C ALA A 48 4.86 10.42 -48.87
N PRO A 49 4.72 11.76 -48.88
CA PRO A 49 4.58 12.51 -47.65
C PRO A 49 3.34 12.00 -46.90
N GLU A 50 3.53 11.61 -45.65
CA GLU A 50 2.43 11.54 -44.67
C GLU A 50 1.64 12.85 -44.77
N PRO A 51 0.30 12.81 -44.75
CA PRO A 51 -0.45 14.05 -44.63
C PRO A 51 -0.03 14.69 -43.31
N GLU A 52 0.56 15.88 -43.39
CA GLU A 52 0.75 16.75 -42.22
C GLU A 52 -0.58 16.75 -41.44
N GLU A 53 -0.53 16.33 -40.17
CA GLU A 53 -1.63 16.56 -39.26
C GLU A 53 -2.00 18.05 -39.38
N PRO A 54 -3.29 18.39 -39.61
CA PRO A 54 -3.67 19.79 -39.70
C PRO A 54 -3.25 20.43 -38.38
N SER A 55 -2.33 21.39 -38.46
CA SER A 55 -1.83 22.13 -37.30
C SER A 55 -3.04 22.58 -36.48
N SER A 56 -3.29 21.91 -35.36
CA SER A 56 -4.39 22.28 -34.49
C SER A 56 -4.07 23.68 -34.00
N MET A 57 -4.88 24.67 -34.41
CA MET A 57 -4.81 26.02 -33.85
C MET A 57 -4.73 25.87 -32.32
N PRO A 58 -3.74 26.47 -31.64
CA PRO A 58 -3.62 26.33 -30.19
C PRO A 58 -4.94 26.78 -29.55
N ALA A 59 -5.57 25.88 -28.78
CA ALA A 59 -6.85 26.16 -28.15
C ALA A 59 -6.75 27.46 -27.33
N ASP A 60 -7.69 28.39 -27.52
CA ASP A 60 -7.68 29.67 -26.81
C ASP A 60 -7.84 29.49 -25.28
N VAL A 61 -8.52 28.42 -24.86
CA VAL A 61 -8.74 28.05 -23.46
C VAL A 61 -8.57 26.54 -23.28
N LYS A 62 -7.83 26.13 -22.24
CA LYS A 62 -7.69 24.74 -21.78
C LYS A 62 -8.34 24.57 -20.41
N PHE A 63 -9.25 23.60 -20.27
CA PHE A 63 -9.71 23.11 -18.97
C PHE A 63 -8.81 21.99 -18.47
N ARG A 64 -8.45 22.01 -17.20
CA ARG A 64 -7.61 21.02 -16.53
C ARG A 64 -8.43 20.39 -15.41
N MET A 65 -9.06 19.27 -15.72
CA MET A 65 -9.89 18.52 -14.77
C MET A 65 -9.08 18.13 -13.52
N GLN A 66 -9.58 18.48 -12.34
CA GLN A 66 -9.02 18.07 -11.04
C GLN A 66 -9.91 17.02 -10.35
N GLY A 67 -11.21 16.97 -10.66
CA GLY A 67 -12.11 15.94 -10.16
C GLY A 67 -13.56 16.13 -10.58
N GLU A 68 -14.44 15.23 -10.14
CA GLU A 68 -15.88 15.27 -10.41
C GLU A 68 -16.69 15.13 -9.12
N ARG A 69 -17.89 15.73 -9.09
CA ARG A 69 -18.79 15.61 -7.94
C ARG A 69 -19.64 14.35 -8.03
N GLY A 70 -19.20 13.28 -7.37
CA GLY A 70 -19.85 11.97 -7.45
C GLY A 70 -19.65 11.32 -8.83
N MET A 71 -20.04 10.06 -8.98
CA MET A 71 -19.84 9.36 -10.26
C MET A 71 -20.69 9.98 -11.37
N GLY A 72 -20.05 10.63 -12.35
CA GLY A 72 -20.72 11.25 -13.50
C GLY A 72 -21.39 12.60 -13.23
N GLY A 73 -21.04 13.29 -12.14
CA GLY A 73 -21.51 14.66 -11.87
C GLY A 73 -20.67 15.74 -12.54
N PRO A 74 -20.95 17.04 -12.28
CA PRO A 74 -20.16 18.15 -12.81
C PRO A 74 -18.69 18.03 -12.46
N VAL A 75 -17.84 18.37 -13.41
CA VAL A 75 -16.39 18.37 -13.25
C VAL A 75 -15.92 19.73 -12.74
N TYR A 76 -14.93 19.73 -11.85
CA TYR A 76 -14.22 20.94 -11.46
C TYR A 76 -12.73 20.81 -11.81
N GLY A 77 -12.11 21.95 -12.06
CA GLY A 77 -10.74 22.00 -12.53
C GLY A 77 -10.21 23.41 -12.63
N ASP A 78 -9.12 23.58 -13.37
CA ASP A 78 -8.50 24.87 -13.58
C ASP A 78 -8.63 25.29 -15.05
N VAL A 79 -8.80 26.58 -15.29
CA VAL A 79 -8.85 27.15 -16.63
C VAL A 79 -7.55 27.88 -16.93
N LEU A 80 -6.91 27.52 -18.03
CA LEU A 80 -5.72 28.19 -18.56
C LEU A 80 -6.00 28.75 -19.95
N CYS A 81 -5.96 30.07 -20.08
CA CYS A 81 -6.07 30.77 -21.36
C CYS A 81 -4.73 30.84 -22.10
N SER A 82 -4.78 30.97 -23.42
CA SER A 82 -3.62 31.09 -24.32
C SER A 82 -2.72 32.29 -23.99
N ASP A 83 -3.29 33.36 -23.45
CA ASP A 83 -2.59 34.57 -23.01
C ASP A 83 -2.00 34.47 -21.58
N GLY A 84 -2.23 33.36 -20.88
CA GLY A 84 -1.73 33.09 -19.53
C GLY A 84 -2.68 33.47 -18.41
N VAL A 85 -3.88 33.94 -18.69
CA VAL A 85 -4.90 34.08 -17.64
C VAL A 85 -5.21 32.69 -17.08
N TYR A 86 -5.09 32.56 -15.76
CA TYR A 86 -5.28 31.31 -15.05
C TYR A 86 -6.31 31.46 -13.94
N LEU A 87 -7.32 30.58 -13.94
CA LEU A 87 -8.40 30.56 -12.96
C LEU A 87 -8.47 29.17 -12.31
N PRO A 88 -8.06 29.02 -11.05
CA PRO A 88 -8.17 27.76 -10.35
C PRO A 88 -9.59 27.51 -9.82
N GLN A 89 -9.90 26.24 -9.54
CA GLN A 89 -11.12 25.80 -8.83
C GLN A 89 -12.44 26.23 -9.51
N VAL A 90 -12.49 26.09 -10.83
CA VAL A 90 -13.65 26.42 -11.66
C VAL A 90 -14.49 25.17 -11.92
N TRP A 91 -15.80 25.29 -11.74
CA TRP A 91 -16.77 24.29 -12.19
C TRP A 91 -17.04 24.46 -13.69
N GLU A 92 -16.94 23.37 -14.44
CA GLU A 92 -17.14 23.39 -15.90
C GLU A 92 -18.53 23.92 -16.27
N SER A 93 -19.57 23.55 -15.51
CA SER A 93 -20.96 23.96 -15.73
C SER A 93 -21.20 25.47 -15.60
N ASP A 94 -20.34 26.15 -14.85
CA ASP A 94 -20.53 27.53 -14.42
C ASP A 94 -19.60 28.50 -15.16
N PHE A 95 -18.75 27.97 -16.03
CA PHE A 95 -17.74 28.74 -16.74
C PHE A 95 -18.21 29.14 -18.13
N HIS A 96 -18.21 30.44 -18.41
CA HIS A 96 -18.64 30.98 -19.69
C HIS A 96 -17.73 32.11 -20.18
N THR A 97 -17.73 32.33 -21.49
CA THR A 97 -16.94 33.38 -22.14
C THR A 97 -17.81 34.32 -22.96
N SER A 98 -17.34 35.54 -23.22
CA SER A 98 -17.89 36.39 -24.29
C SER A 98 -17.56 35.83 -25.67
N PHE A 99 -18.24 36.31 -26.71
CA PHE A 99 -18.05 35.85 -28.10
C PHE A 99 -16.63 36.08 -28.64
N ASP A 100 -15.99 37.17 -28.25
CA ASP A 100 -14.60 37.49 -28.57
C ASP A 100 -13.60 36.79 -27.64
N GLY A 101 -14.09 36.05 -26.63
CA GLY A 101 -13.28 35.34 -25.64
C GLY A 101 -12.62 36.24 -24.60
N ARG A 102 -12.81 37.57 -24.64
CA ARG A 102 -12.18 38.53 -23.73
C ARG A 102 -12.66 38.39 -22.29
N TRP A 103 -13.97 38.32 -22.10
CA TRP A 103 -14.60 38.27 -20.80
C TRP A 103 -14.87 36.85 -20.39
N ILE A 104 -14.58 36.54 -19.13
CA ILE A 104 -14.83 35.24 -18.53
C ILE A 104 -15.73 35.45 -17.32
N ARG A 105 -16.78 34.66 -17.19
CA ARG A 105 -17.56 34.57 -15.97
C ARG A 105 -17.54 33.17 -15.36
N THR A 106 -17.63 33.13 -14.04
CA THR A 106 -17.77 31.92 -13.22
C THR A 106 -18.94 32.09 -12.26
N GLY A 107 -19.70 31.03 -12.04
CA GLY A 107 -20.87 30.98 -11.14
C GLY A 107 -20.53 30.66 -9.68
N SER A 108 -21.57 30.40 -8.88
CA SER A 108 -21.48 30.11 -7.44
C SER A 108 -21.59 28.62 -7.10
N TYR A 109 -21.62 27.73 -8.10
CA TYR A 109 -21.82 26.31 -7.85
C TYR A 109 -20.75 25.75 -6.89
N GLY A 110 -21.19 24.83 -6.02
CA GLY A 110 -20.33 24.25 -4.99
C GLY A 110 -19.89 25.20 -3.88
N GLY A 111 -20.47 26.41 -3.79
CA GLY A 111 -20.09 27.42 -2.78
C GLY A 111 -18.90 28.29 -3.21
N ALA A 112 -18.51 28.24 -4.49
CA ALA A 112 -17.49 29.13 -5.04
C ALA A 112 -17.98 30.59 -5.05
N THR A 113 -17.04 31.54 -4.99
CA THR A 113 -17.36 32.97 -5.16
C THR A 113 -17.47 33.28 -6.65
N PRO A 114 -18.63 33.74 -7.18
CA PRO A 114 -18.76 34.11 -8.58
C PRO A 114 -17.80 35.21 -8.98
N ARG A 115 -17.34 35.15 -10.23
CA ARG A 115 -16.33 36.10 -10.72
C ARG A 115 -16.60 36.52 -12.14
N LEU A 116 -16.26 37.76 -12.43
CA LEU A 116 -16.09 38.26 -13.78
C LEU A 116 -14.62 38.63 -13.99
N LEU A 117 -14.07 38.33 -15.16
CA LEU A 117 -12.68 38.61 -15.51
C LEU A 117 -12.61 39.22 -16.91
N ASP A 118 -11.77 40.24 -17.04
CA ASP A 118 -11.39 40.86 -18.32
C ASP A 118 -9.95 40.46 -18.67
N ARG A 119 -9.78 39.60 -19.69
CA ARG A 119 -8.45 39.16 -20.13
C ARG A 119 -7.63 40.29 -20.73
N LYS A 120 -8.28 41.25 -21.40
CA LYS A 120 -7.61 42.36 -22.11
C LYS A 120 -7.04 43.38 -21.13
N SER A 121 -7.82 43.78 -20.11
CA SER A 121 -7.35 44.71 -19.09
C SER A 121 -6.71 44.04 -17.87
N ARG A 122 -6.71 42.70 -17.82
CA ARG A 122 -6.17 41.86 -16.73
C ARG A 122 -6.75 42.27 -15.38
N ARG A 123 -8.08 42.31 -15.32
CA ARG A 123 -8.84 42.68 -14.13
C ARG A 123 -9.86 41.61 -13.79
N SER A 124 -10.17 41.47 -12.51
CA SER A 124 -11.25 40.62 -12.04
C SER A 124 -12.14 41.33 -11.03
N TRP A 125 -13.39 40.89 -10.95
CA TRP A 125 -14.38 41.31 -9.98
C TRP A 125 -14.86 40.06 -9.27
N GLN A 126 -14.82 40.07 -7.94
CA GLN A 126 -15.63 39.16 -7.14
C GLN A 126 -17.05 39.70 -7.11
N LEU A 127 -18.03 38.86 -7.40
CA LEU A 127 -19.43 39.25 -7.44
C LEU A 127 -20.17 38.65 -6.25
N SER A 128 -21.06 39.41 -5.65
CA SER A 128 -22.11 38.82 -4.80
C SER A 128 -23.04 37.95 -5.66
N VAL A 129 -23.77 37.03 -5.02
CA VAL A 129 -24.75 36.17 -5.73
C VAL A 129 -25.78 36.99 -6.52
N ALA A 130 -26.19 38.14 -5.98
CA ALA A 130 -27.13 39.04 -6.65
C ALA A 130 -26.51 39.73 -7.88
N GLU A 131 -25.25 40.18 -7.78
CA GLU A 131 -24.52 40.76 -8.92
C GLU A 131 -24.22 39.71 -9.99
N ALA A 132 -23.90 38.46 -9.59
CA ALA A 132 -23.70 37.35 -10.51
C ALA A 132 -24.96 37.05 -11.33
N ALA A 133 -26.14 37.06 -10.71
CA ALA A 133 -27.41 36.90 -11.43
C ALA A 133 -27.64 38.00 -12.48
N LEU A 134 -27.29 39.26 -12.17
CA LEU A 134 -27.37 40.36 -13.14
C LEU A 134 -26.38 40.18 -14.30
N VAL A 135 -25.20 39.60 -14.03
CA VAL A 135 -24.22 39.26 -15.05
C VAL A 135 -24.71 38.08 -15.89
N ASP A 136 -25.37 37.09 -15.30
CA ASP A 136 -25.93 35.92 -16.00
C ASP A 136 -27.04 36.30 -16.99
N ASP A 137 -27.78 37.38 -16.73
CA ASP A 137 -28.79 37.95 -17.65
C ASP A 137 -28.20 38.61 -18.92
N LEU A 138 -26.87 38.70 -19.01
CA LEU A 138 -26.15 39.14 -20.21
C LEU A 138 -25.88 37.96 -21.16
N HIS A 139 -25.44 38.25 -22.38
CA HIS A 139 -25.12 37.19 -23.33
C HIS A 139 -23.74 36.57 -23.11
N TRP A 140 -23.74 35.25 -22.94
CA TRP A 140 -22.54 34.42 -22.75
C TRP A 140 -22.60 33.18 -23.62
N ARG A 141 -21.44 32.57 -23.89
CA ARG A 141 -21.35 31.25 -24.51
C ARG A 141 -20.56 30.29 -23.63
N LEU A 142 -20.83 29.00 -23.79
CA LEU A 142 -19.91 27.97 -23.33
C LEU A 142 -18.55 28.16 -24.04
N PRO A 143 -17.43 27.97 -23.35
CA PRO A 143 -16.13 28.03 -24.00
C PRO A 143 -15.97 26.89 -25.01
N ARG A 144 -15.09 27.13 -25.98
CA ARG A 144 -14.67 26.10 -26.92
C ARG A 144 -13.59 25.25 -26.25
N TRP A 145 -13.99 24.15 -25.64
CA TRP A 145 -13.04 23.14 -25.20
C TRP A 145 -12.51 22.43 -26.45
N SER A 146 -11.20 22.50 -26.70
CA SER A 146 -10.54 21.77 -27.81
C SER A 146 -11.17 21.92 -29.20
N GLY A 147 -10.91 23.04 -29.88
CA GLY A 147 -10.98 23.09 -31.36
C GLY A 147 -12.33 22.77 -32.00
N GLU A 148 -13.44 22.81 -31.27
CA GLU A 148 -14.77 22.63 -31.85
C GLU A 148 -15.02 23.67 -32.94
N SER A 149 -15.26 23.17 -34.16
CA SER A 149 -15.63 23.91 -35.35
C SER A 149 -16.84 24.81 -35.08
N GLU A 150 -16.99 25.88 -35.87
CA GLU A 150 -17.97 27.00 -35.75
C GLU A 150 -19.47 26.62 -35.75
N GLY A 151 -19.86 25.38 -35.46
CA GLY A 151 -21.23 24.86 -35.58
C GLY A 151 -21.76 24.04 -34.41
N GLY A 152 -21.30 24.27 -33.17
CA GLY A 152 -21.80 23.60 -31.97
C GLY A 152 -22.89 24.40 -31.25
N ASN A 153 -24.11 23.86 -31.18
CA ASN A 153 -25.30 24.44 -30.54
C ASN A 153 -25.09 24.70 -29.03
N GLY A 154 -24.78 25.93 -28.65
CA GLY A 154 -25.03 26.45 -27.30
C GLY A 154 -26.45 27.02 -27.23
N ILE A 155 -27.31 26.48 -26.36
CA ILE A 155 -28.68 26.94 -26.17
C ILE A 155 -28.71 28.27 -25.40
N ALA A 156 -29.57 29.19 -25.88
CA ALA A 156 -30.06 30.48 -25.34
C ALA A 156 -29.29 31.74 -25.77
N ALA A 157 -29.87 32.79 -26.37
CA ALA A 157 -31.24 33.08 -26.83
C ALA A 157 -31.16 34.31 -27.78
N ASP A 158 -31.96 34.34 -28.85
CA ASP A 158 -31.99 35.39 -29.89
C ASP A 158 -32.49 36.80 -29.42
N THR A 159 -32.37 37.13 -28.13
CA THR A 159 -33.01 38.33 -27.53
C THR A 159 -32.13 39.29 -26.74
N HIS A 160 -30.88 38.96 -26.41
CA HIS A 160 -29.99 39.94 -25.76
C HIS A 160 -29.07 40.64 -26.80
N SER A 161 -28.62 41.84 -26.47
CA SER A 161 -27.71 42.60 -27.32
C SER A 161 -26.28 42.35 -26.86
N VAL A 162 -25.39 41.97 -27.79
CA VAL A 162 -23.95 41.99 -27.54
C VAL A 162 -23.56 43.45 -27.24
N LEU A 163 -23.22 43.73 -25.98
CA LEU A 163 -22.81 45.07 -25.57
C LEU A 163 -21.44 45.39 -26.20
N THR A 164 -21.28 46.62 -26.68
CA THR A 164 -19.94 47.12 -27.04
C THR A 164 -19.10 47.24 -25.77
N ASP A 165 -17.76 47.19 -25.89
CA ASP A 165 -16.84 47.34 -24.76
C ASP A 165 -17.21 48.53 -23.85
N THR A 166 -17.49 49.69 -24.45
CA THR A 166 -17.87 50.91 -23.74
C THR A 166 -19.23 50.80 -23.04
N ALA A 167 -20.21 50.15 -23.68
CA ALA A 167 -21.52 49.92 -23.09
C ALA A 167 -21.47 48.90 -21.94
N PHE A 168 -20.62 47.87 -22.07
CA PHE A 168 -20.39 46.87 -21.04
C PHE A 168 -19.66 47.47 -19.83
N GLU A 169 -18.63 48.28 -20.04
CA GLU A 169 -17.94 49.01 -18.97
C GLU A 169 -18.88 49.97 -18.23
N ALA A 170 -19.74 50.71 -18.96
CA ALA A 170 -20.77 51.56 -18.36
C ALA A 170 -21.80 50.74 -17.57
N TRP A 171 -22.23 49.59 -18.10
CA TRP A 171 -23.12 48.66 -17.39
C TRP A 171 -22.48 48.14 -16.11
N LEU A 172 -21.21 47.70 -16.15
CA LEU A 172 -20.47 47.22 -14.98
C LEU A 172 -20.40 48.29 -13.89
N SER A 173 -20.08 49.53 -14.26
CA SER A 173 -19.99 50.64 -13.30
C SER A 173 -21.30 50.95 -12.57
N LYS A 174 -22.44 50.57 -13.16
CA LYS A 174 -23.79 50.81 -12.62
C LYS A 174 -24.31 49.63 -11.78
N HIS A 175 -23.91 48.40 -12.11
CA HIS A 175 -24.51 47.18 -11.54
C HIS A 175 -23.57 46.35 -10.66
N VAL A 176 -22.25 46.54 -10.78
CA VAL A 176 -21.25 45.87 -9.94
C VAL A 176 -20.64 46.87 -8.97
N SER A 177 -20.88 46.67 -7.68
CA SER A 177 -20.43 47.55 -6.61
C SER A 177 -18.96 47.30 -6.21
N GLN A 178 -18.49 46.06 -6.41
CA GLN A 178 -17.12 45.66 -6.11
C GLN A 178 -16.13 46.29 -7.08
N LYS A 179 -14.99 46.74 -6.56
CA LYS A 179 -13.93 47.34 -7.38
C LYS A 179 -13.20 46.27 -8.17
N ALA A 180 -12.84 46.60 -9.41
CA ALA A 180 -11.96 45.79 -10.22
C ALA A 180 -10.59 45.63 -9.52
N GLN A 181 -10.15 44.39 -9.37
CA GLN A 181 -8.82 44.05 -8.85
C GLN A 181 -7.94 43.64 -10.02
N ALA A 182 -6.70 44.14 -10.07
CA ALA A 182 -5.74 43.71 -11.08
C ALA A 182 -5.37 42.24 -10.86
N LEU A 183 -5.26 41.48 -11.95
CA LEU A 183 -4.63 40.16 -11.90
C LEU A 183 -3.14 40.34 -11.58
N VAL A 184 -2.62 39.45 -10.75
CA VAL A 184 -1.22 39.45 -10.34
C VAL A 184 -0.41 38.68 -11.40
N PRO A 185 0.63 39.30 -11.98
CA PRO A 185 1.57 38.57 -12.82
C PRO A 185 2.43 37.65 -11.97
N VAL A 186 2.48 36.37 -12.33
CA VAL A 186 3.40 35.38 -11.75
C VAL A 186 4.06 34.62 -12.88
N CYS A 187 5.37 34.83 -13.08
CA CYS A 187 6.09 34.31 -14.24
C CYS A 187 5.36 34.63 -15.56
N ASP A 188 4.78 33.63 -16.21
CA ASP A 188 4.03 33.73 -17.44
C ASP A 188 2.49 33.63 -17.25
N LEU A 189 1.99 33.70 -16.01
CA LEU A 189 0.57 33.66 -15.67
C LEU A 189 0.03 35.00 -15.19
N TRP A 190 -1.29 35.16 -15.30
CA TRP A 190 -2.09 36.23 -14.71
C TRP A 190 -3.18 35.62 -13.84
N VAL A 191 -3.03 35.76 -12.53
CA VAL A 191 -3.84 35.04 -11.53
C VAL A 191 -4.61 36.05 -10.67
N PRO A 192 -5.85 35.76 -10.27
CA PRO A 192 -6.52 36.61 -9.30
C PRO A 192 -5.82 36.64 -7.93
N VAL A 193 -5.82 37.81 -7.30
CA VAL A 193 -4.96 38.12 -6.14
C VAL A 193 -5.21 37.21 -4.93
N GLU A 194 -6.44 36.77 -4.69
CA GLU A 194 -6.77 35.91 -3.54
C GLU A 194 -6.23 34.48 -3.66
N TYR A 195 -5.79 34.08 -4.86
CA TYR A 195 -5.14 32.79 -5.08
C TYR A 195 -3.61 32.92 -4.98
N ILE A 196 -3.10 34.12 -4.75
CA ILE A 196 -1.68 34.35 -4.46
C ILE A 196 -1.51 34.33 -2.95
N PRO A 197 -0.82 33.34 -2.38
CA PRO A 197 -0.53 33.32 -0.96
C PRO A 197 0.38 34.50 -0.60
N ASP A 198 0.20 35.07 0.60
CA ASP A 198 1.05 36.16 1.11
C ASP A 198 2.53 35.71 1.14
N GLU A 199 2.76 34.42 1.42
CA GLU A 199 4.06 33.76 1.44
C GLU A 199 4.75 33.72 0.06
N ALA A 200 4.04 33.96 -1.04
CA ALA A 200 4.65 34.07 -2.37
C ALA A 200 5.67 35.22 -2.45
N GLN A 201 5.54 36.23 -1.58
CA GLN A 201 6.47 37.35 -1.45
C GLN A 201 7.46 37.21 -0.29
N ALA A 202 7.50 36.04 0.37
CA ALA A 202 8.40 35.83 1.50
C ALA A 202 9.89 35.99 1.09
N PRO A 203 10.74 36.52 1.98
CA PRO A 203 12.16 36.65 1.73
C PRO A 203 12.80 35.27 1.52
N ALA A 204 13.97 35.27 0.87
CA ALA A 204 14.71 34.04 0.63
C ALA A 204 14.99 33.28 1.93
N LEU A 205 14.86 31.94 1.86
CA LEU A 205 15.28 31.05 2.93
C LEU A 205 16.73 31.38 3.32
N GLN A 206 16.97 31.63 4.60
CA GLN A 206 18.33 31.80 5.10
C GLN A 206 18.87 30.45 5.54
N ILE A 207 19.96 30.01 4.91
CA ILE A 207 20.72 28.84 5.36
C ILE A 207 21.73 29.35 6.40
N PRO A 208 21.64 28.92 7.67
CA PRO A 208 22.63 29.27 8.68
C PRO A 208 24.02 28.79 8.25
N GLN A 209 25.03 29.64 8.41
CA GLN A 209 26.43 29.34 8.07
C GLN A 209 27.32 29.66 9.25
N PRO A 210 28.36 28.86 9.53
CA PRO A 210 29.33 29.18 10.55
C PRO A 210 30.29 30.29 10.07
N ASP A 211 30.87 31.05 10.99
CA ASP A 211 31.77 32.19 10.66
C ASP A 211 33.02 31.77 9.87
N ASN A 212 33.44 30.51 10.01
CA ASN A 212 34.57 29.91 9.31
C ASN A 212 34.16 29.15 8.03
N ALA A 213 32.93 29.35 7.52
CA ALA A 213 32.47 28.72 6.29
C ALA A 213 33.38 29.08 5.11
N VAL A 214 33.93 28.07 4.45
CA VAL A 214 34.83 28.26 3.29
C VAL A 214 34.08 28.39 1.97
N VAL A 215 32.83 27.92 1.94
CA VAL A 215 31.92 28.20 0.83
C VAL A 215 30.80 29.11 1.34
N GLN A 216 30.39 30.08 0.55
CA GLN A 216 29.23 30.91 0.86
C GLN A 216 28.00 30.26 0.24
N VAL A 217 27.02 29.87 1.06
CA VAL A 217 25.79 29.20 0.60
C VAL A 217 24.60 30.13 0.72
N THR A 218 24.13 30.65 -0.40
CA THR A 218 22.88 31.42 -0.47
C THR A 218 21.86 30.68 -1.31
N VAL A 219 20.62 31.13 -1.24
CA VAL A 219 19.58 30.65 -2.14
C VAL A 219 18.80 31.80 -2.74
N GLN A 220 18.30 31.56 -3.94
CA GLN A 220 17.35 32.45 -4.61
C GLN A 220 16.09 31.67 -4.97
N ARG A 221 14.96 32.36 -5.08
CA ARG A 221 13.71 31.72 -5.48
C ARG A 221 13.87 31.08 -6.85
N PHE A 222 13.58 29.79 -6.98
CA PHE A 222 13.56 29.12 -8.26
C PHE A 222 12.19 29.24 -8.91
N TRP A 223 12.18 29.60 -10.19
CA TRP A 223 11.00 29.58 -11.04
C TRP A 223 11.23 28.65 -12.22
N PRO A 224 10.30 27.72 -12.50
CA PRO A 224 10.30 26.96 -13.75
C PRO A 224 10.25 27.88 -14.97
N ALA A 225 10.68 27.39 -16.13
CA ALA A 225 10.70 28.17 -17.37
C ALA A 225 9.30 28.69 -17.78
N SER A 226 8.27 27.89 -17.53
CA SER A 226 6.87 28.25 -17.73
C SER A 226 6.01 27.54 -16.69
N LEU A 227 5.13 28.29 -16.00
CA LEU A 227 4.15 27.69 -15.09
C LEU A 227 2.99 27.06 -15.87
N ARG A 228 2.74 27.52 -17.10
CA ARG A 228 1.70 27.00 -18.01
C ARG A 228 1.95 25.54 -18.39
N GLU A 229 3.19 25.06 -18.37
CA GLU A 229 3.54 23.68 -18.74
C GLU A 229 3.37 22.69 -17.59
N LEU A 230 3.24 23.16 -16.35
CA LEU A 230 3.07 22.32 -15.17
C LEU A 230 1.67 21.73 -15.11
N GLU A 231 1.53 20.53 -14.53
CA GLU A 231 0.23 19.94 -14.20
C GLU A 231 -0.54 20.81 -13.19
N HIS A 232 0.17 21.33 -12.19
CA HIS A 232 -0.33 22.26 -11.17
C HIS A 232 0.41 23.62 -11.23
N PRO A 233 -0.06 24.59 -12.04
CA PRO A 233 0.65 25.85 -12.30
C PRO A 233 0.95 26.72 -11.07
N LEU A 234 0.10 26.66 -10.04
CA LEU A 234 0.28 27.44 -8.82
C LEU A 234 1.06 26.69 -7.73
N GLU A 235 1.35 25.39 -7.89
CA GLU A 235 2.11 24.60 -6.90
C GLU A 235 3.44 25.28 -6.50
N PRO A 236 4.23 25.88 -7.42
CA PRO A 236 5.46 26.56 -7.05
C PRO A 236 5.28 27.76 -6.13
N LEU A 237 4.09 28.37 -6.05
CA LEU A 237 3.77 29.46 -5.12
C LEU A 237 3.59 28.94 -3.69
N PHE A 238 2.90 27.81 -3.54
CA PHE A 238 2.60 27.21 -2.23
C PHE A 238 3.75 26.36 -1.68
N THR A 239 4.50 25.71 -2.57
CA THR A 239 5.64 24.84 -2.22
C THR A 239 6.90 25.36 -2.88
N PRO A 240 7.55 26.38 -2.28
CA PRO A 240 8.64 27.08 -2.93
C PRO A 240 9.91 26.22 -3.01
N TYR A 241 10.45 26.09 -4.23
CA TYR A 241 11.82 25.65 -4.45
C TYR A 241 12.78 26.83 -4.49
N TRP A 242 13.98 26.59 -3.97
CA TRP A 242 15.05 27.55 -3.80
C TRP A 242 16.30 27.06 -4.52
N GLN A 243 16.78 27.81 -5.50
CA GLN A 243 18.00 27.48 -6.23
C GLN A 243 19.22 27.81 -5.39
N LEU A 244 20.11 26.84 -5.24
CA LEU A 244 21.36 27.02 -4.51
C LEU A 244 22.34 27.91 -5.27
N GLN A 245 23.02 28.76 -4.52
CA GLN A 245 24.15 29.54 -4.95
C GLN A 245 25.33 29.22 -4.03
N ILE A 246 26.44 28.79 -4.63
CA ILE A 246 27.67 28.46 -3.91
C ILE A 246 28.73 29.45 -4.36
N ASN A 247 29.29 30.23 -3.44
CA ASN A 247 30.24 31.32 -3.73
C ASN A 247 29.70 32.33 -4.77
N GLY A 248 28.38 32.58 -4.74
CA GLY A 248 27.69 33.44 -5.71
C GLY A 248 27.38 32.79 -7.06
N GLU A 249 27.86 31.57 -7.32
CA GLU A 249 27.57 30.83 -8.55
C GLU A 249 26.31 29.97 -8.41
N THR A 250 25.36 30.20 -9.32
CA THR A 250 24.10 29.48 -9.40
C THR A 250 24.31 28.02 -9.79
N GLN A 251 23.80 27.11 -8.96
CA GLN A 251 23.88 25.67 -9.18
C GLN A 251 22.67 25.16 -9.99
N SER A 252 22.84 24.05 -10.70
CA SER A 252 21.74 23.31 -11.35
C SER A 252 20.92 22.48 -10.37
N TRP A 253 20.67 23.02 -9.17
CA TRP A 253 20.11 22.32 -8.02
C TRP A 253 19.18 23.24 -7.24
N VAL A 254 18.05 22.67 -6.81
CA VAL A 254 17.06 23.36 -5.98
C VAL A 254 16.79 22.56 -4.71
N ILE A 255 16.47 23.27 -3.63
CA ILE A 255 16.05 22.69 -2.36
C ILE A 255 14.65 23.19 -2.02
N ASP A 256 13.90 22.43 -1.23
CA ASP A 256 12.67 22.91 -0.62
C ASP A 256 12.97 23.54 0.75
N CYS A 257 11.97 24.17 1.37
CA CYS A 257 12.12 24.80 2.69
C CYS A 257 12.35 23.81 3.85
N LYS A 258 12.12 22.51 3.62
CA LYS A 258 12.25 21.45 4.63
C LYS A 258 13.53 20.62 4.44
N SER A 259 14.32 20.93 3.42
CA SER A 259 15.49 20.17 3.01
C SER A 259 16.57 20.24 4.10
N PRO A 260 16.97 19.10 4.69
CA PRO A 260 18.04 19.07 5.68
C PRO A 260 19.33 19.63 5.11
N CYS A 261 19.94 20.55 5.86
CA CYS A 261 21.21 21.18 5.53
C CYS A 261 22.14 21.06 6.74
N VAL A 262 23.39 20.65 6.52
CA VAL A 262 24.37 20.49 7.60
C VAL A 262 25.76 20.97 7.18
N TRP A 263 26.38 21.73 8.06
CA TRP A 263 27.78 22.15 7.94
C TRP A 263 28.68 21.20 8.71
N ARG A 264 29.86 20.93 8.15
CA ARG A 264 30.93 20.30 8.93
C ARG A 264 31.37 21.29 10.02
N PRO A 265 31.65 20.83 11.25
CA PRO A 265 31.96 21.73 12.37
C PRO A 265 33.13 22.71 12.13
N ASP A 266 34.05 22.37 11.22
CA ASP A 266 35.19 23.21 10.83
C ASP A 266 34.88 24.21 9.69
N GLY A 267 33.63 24.26 9.21
CA GLY A 267 33.19 25.16 8.13
C GLY A 267 33.70 24.78 6.74
N GLN A 268 34.40 23.67 6.58
CA GLN A 268 35.11 23.31 5.34
C GLN A 268 34.25 22.51 4.35
N ALA A 269 33.08 22.05 4.77
CA ALA A 269 32.14 21.31 3.93
C ALA A 269 30.68 21.59 4.29
N PHE A 270 29.82 21.59 3.28
CA PHE A 270 28.37 21.76 3.38
C PHE A 270 27.68 20.59 2.69
N ALA A 271 26.63 20.05 3.29
CA ALA A 271 25.83 18.98 2.72
C ALA A 271 24.33 19.30 2.82
N CYS A 272 23.57 18.99 1.77
CA CYS A 272 22.12 19.08 1.81
C CYS A 272 21.44 18.08 0.89
N TYR A 273 20.17 17.82 1.16
CA TYR A 273 19.29 17.17 0.20
C TYR A 273 18.70 18.19 -0.77
N GLY A 274 18.54 17.80 -2.02
CA GLY A 274 17.99 18.67 -3.06
C GLY A 274 17.62 17.91 -4.33
N TYR A 275 17.14 18.67 -5.31
CA TYR A 275 16.63 18.17 -6.57
C TYR A 275 17.41 18.79 -7.74
N PRO A 276 17.85 17.99 -8.73
CA PRO A 276 18.39 18.54 -9.96
C PRO A 276 17.29 19.25 -10.76
N ILE A 277 17.63 20.39 -11.36
CA ILE A 277 16.72 21.09 -12.27
C ILE A 277 16.60 20.28 -13.57
N THR A 278 15.39 19.81 -13.90
CA THR A 278 15.09 19.08 -15.12
C THR A 278 14.30 19.95 -16.10
N LYS A 279 14.49 19.75 -17.41
CA LYS A 279 13.75 20.48 -18.46
C LYS A 279 12.39 19.87 -18.80
N ASP A 280 12.19 18.58 -18.50
CA ASP A 280 11.13 17.77 -19.10
C ASP A 280 9.89 17.59 -18.20
N GLY A 281 9.72 18.41 -17.15
CA GLY A 281 8.57 18.35 -16.24
C GLY A 281 8.44 17.07 -15.40
N ARG A 282 9.36 16.10 -15.53
CA ARG A 282 9.40 14.89 -14.69
C ARG A 282 9.77 15.27 -13.26
N LYS A 283 9.06 14.70 -12.29
CA LYS A 283 9.33 14.87 -10.85
C LYS A 283 10.80 14.54 -10.57
N PRO A 284 11.64 15.53 -10.20
CA PRO A 284 13.06 15.30 -10.02
C PRO A 284 13.29 14.37 -8.83
N SER A 285 14.25 13.46 -8.97
CA SER A 285 14.65 12.56 -7.88
C SER A 285 15.41 13.37 -6.84
N LEU A 286 15.08 13.19 -5.55
CA LEU A 286 15.88 13.73 -4.46
C LEU A 286 17.31 13.16 -4.54
N ARG A 287 18.31 13.97 -4.18
CA ARG A 287 19.74 13.61 -4.20
C ARG A 287 20.44 14.22 -2.99
N LEU A 288 21.55 13.62 -2.59
CA LEU A 288 22.46 14.18 -1.58
C LEU A 288 23.61 14.91 -2.28
N GLY A 289 23.87 16.14 -1.89
CA GLY A 289 24.88 17.01 -2.49
C GLY A 289 25.82 17.50 -1.41
N VAL A 290 27.12 17.49 -1.69
CA VAL A 290 28.16 17.90 -0.76
C VAL A 290 29.13 18.82 -1.48
N TRP A 291 29.43 19.98 -0.90
CA TRP A 291 30.44 20.91 -1.39
C TRP A 291 31.52 21.03 -0.34
N SER A 292 32.77 20.79 -0.73
CA SER A 292 33.93 20.93 0.14
C SER A 292 35.04 21.69 -0.57
N GLN A 293 35.89 22.37 0.19
CA GLN A 293 37.07 23.03 -0.38
C GLN A 293 38.05 22.03 -1.00
N ALA A 294 38.23 20.88 -0.36
CA ALA A 294 39.21 19.88 -0.77
C ALA A 294 38.79 19.08 -2.00
N PHE A 295 37.49 18.78 -2.16
CA PHE A 295 36.99 17.87 -3.20
C PHE A 295 35.99 18.52 -4.18
N GLY A 296 35.67 19.80 -4.01
CA GLY A 296 34.65 20.47 -4.79
C GLY A 296 33.24 19.95 -4.49
N GLY A 297 32.35 20.06 -5.49
CA GLY A 297 30.98 19.54 -5.44
C GLY A 297 30.89 18.07 -5.81
N GLN A 298 30.31 17.26 -4.93
CA GLN A 298 29.99 15.85 -5.13
C GLN A 298 28.48 15.62 -4.94
N GLN A 299 27.95 14.57 -5.56
CA GLN A 299 26.56 14.20 -5.40
C GLN A 299 26.38 12.67 -5.37
N TRP A 300 25.40 12.22 -4.59
CA TRP A 300 24.92 10.84 -4.56
C TRP A 300 23.45 10.83 -4.96
N SER A 301 23.15 10.12 -6.04
CA SER A 301 21.78 9.86 -6.51
C SER A 301 21.25 8.50 -6.08
N GLU A 302 22.13 7.59 -5.68
CA GLU A 302 21.77 6.23 -5.26
C GLU A 302 21.69 6.15 -3.73
N TRP A 303 20.63 5.51 -3.25
CA TRP A 303 20.38 5.29 -1.81
C TRP A 303 20.88 3.94 -1.30
N LEU A 304 21.19 3.03 -2.22
CA LEU A 304 21.66 1.67 -1.99
C LEU A 304 22.49 1.28 -3.22
N PRO A 305 23.52 0.44 -3.08
CA PRO A 305 24.10 -0.29 -4.21
C PRO A 305 23.03 -1.04 -5.01
N GLN A 306 23.39 -1.48 -6.21
CA GLN A 306 22.48 -2.33 -6.97
C GLN A 306 22.14 -3.60 -6.19
N ASP A 307 20.85 -3.86 -6.07
CA ASP A 307 20.29 -5.05 -5.44
C ASP A 307 19.10 -5.56 -6.28
N ARG A 308 18.83 -6.86 -6.25
CA ARG A 308 17.70 -7.52 -6.94
C ARG A 308 16.74 -8.18 -5.94
N LYS A 309 16.99 -8.02 -4.64
CA LYS A 309 16.06 -8.35 -3.57
C LYS A 309 14.86 -7.37 -3.58
N PRO A 310 13.64 -7.83 -3.27
CA PRO A 310 12.47 -6.96 -3.19
C PRO A 310 12.48 -6.15 -1.89
N TRP A 311 13.25 -5.06 -1.86
CA TRP A 311 13.35 -4.12 -0.73
C TRP A 311 13.71 -2.72 -1.22
N ALA A 312 13.59 -1.73 -0.34
CA ALA A 312 13.91 -0.35 -0.64
C ALA A 312 14.48 0.38 0.57
N VAL A 313 15.24 1.43 0.30
CA VAL A 313 15.80 2.34 1.30
C VAL A 313 15.46 3.77 0.88
N MET A 314 15.07 4.61 1.83
CA MET A 314 14.81 6.03 1.61
C MET A 314 15.54 6.89 2.65
N PRO A 315 15.90 8.13 2.30
CA PRO A 315 16.43 9.07 3.28
C PRO A 315 15.37 9.39 4.34
N CYS A 316 15.78 9.42 5.61
CA CYS A 316 14.92 9.90 6.70
C CYS A 316 14.82 11.42 6.61
N LEU A 317 13.72 11.94 6.07
CA LEU A 317 13.43 13.36 6.06
C LEU A 317 12.74 13.77 7.37
N PRO A 318 13.01 14.96 7.93
CA PRO A 318 12.36 15.42 9.15
C PRO A 318 10.84 15.44 8.99
N ALA A 319 10.14 14.70 9.83
CA ALA A 319 8.69 14.81 9.91
C ALA A 319 8.30 16.00 10.80
N GLU A 320 7.14 16.63 10.55
CA GLU A 320 6.63 17.74 11.37
C GLU A 320 6.41 17.35 12.85
N THR A 321 6.37 16.05 13.14
CA THR A 321 6.14 15.46 14.46
C THR A 321 7.38 14.80 15.09
N GLU A 322 8.57 14.93 14.48
CA GLU A 322 9.79 14.39 15.10
C GLU A 322 10.06 15.09 16.44
N THR A 323 10.21 14.30 17.50
CA THR A 323 10.63 14.78 18.82
C THR A 323 12.08 15.25 18.76
N GLU A 324 12.45 16.29 19.53
CA GLU A 324 13.81 16.86 19.62
C GLU A 324 14.95 15.84 19.88
N GLN A 325 14.62 14.62 20.29
CA GLN A 325 15.57 13.53 20.57
C GLN A 325 15.93 12.66 19.37
N ALA A 326 15.29 12.83 18.20
CA ALA A 326 15.62 12.07 17.01
C ALA A 326 16.98 12.50 16.43
N LEU A 327 17.78 11.54 15.94
CA LEU A 327 19.02 11.85 15.24
C LEU A 327 18.74 12.68 13.97
N PRO A 328 19.55 13.68 13.62
CA PRO A 328 19.42 14.41 12.37
C PRO A 328 19.45 13.51 11.13
N ALA A 329 18.81 13.96 10.05
CA ALA A 329 18.87 13.31 8.74
C ALA A 329 20.30 13.21 8.17
N LEU A 330 21.14 14.22 8.45
CA LEU A 330 22.53 14.34 8.02
C LEU A 330 23.39 14.82 9.20
N MET A 331 24.57 14.23 9.40
CA MET A 331 25.53 14.64 10.42
C MET A 331 26.95 14.43 9.93
N TRP A 332 27.91 15.19 10.45
CA TRP A 332 29.33 14.95 10.19
C TRP A 332 29.96 14.16 11.34
N ASP A 333 30.71 13.12 11.00
CA ASP A 333 31.56 12.38 11.93
C ASP A 333 33.01 12.43 11.42
N VAL A 334 33.82 13.27 12.08
CA VAL A 334 35.20 13.59 11.69
C VAL A 334 35.27 14.10 10.25
N GLY A 335 35.54 13.22 9.28
CA GLY A 335 35.69 13.53 7.86
C GLY A 335 34.61 12.92 6.97
N GLU A 336 33.71 12.11 7.52
CA GLU A 336 32.67 11.41 6.78
C GLU A 336 31.30 12.05 7.05
N LEU A 337 30.45 12.06 6.04
CA LEU A 337 29.07 12.48 6.18
C LEU A 337 28.20 11.26 6.50
N LEU A 338 27.60 11.26 7.68
CA LEU A 338 26.61 10.29 8.11
C LEU A 338 25.25 10.68 7.54
N GLN A 339 24.70 9.78 6.73
CA GLN A 339 23.41 9.94 6.09
C GLN A 339 22.41 8.95 6.69
N ARG A 340 21.39 9.43 7.41
CA ARG A 340 20.35 8.60 8.01
C ARG A 340 19.36 8.13 6.95
N VAL A 341 19.14 6.83 6.90
CA VAL A 341 18.20 6.20 5.98
C VAL A 341 17.30 5.19 6.70
N GLU A 342 16.09 5.03 6.17
CA GLU A 342 15.09 4.07 6.61
C GLU A 342 14.98 2.95 5.59
N MET A 343 14.93 1.72 6.09
CA MET A 343 14.67 0.52 5.32
C MET A 343 13.16 0.23 5.33
N ASP A 344 12.61 -0.15 4.17
CA ASP A 344 11.21 -0.52 4.06
C ASP A 344 10.81 -1.61 5.06
N THR A 345 9.55 -1.63 5.47
CA THR A 345 8.98 -2.77 6.16
C THR A 345 8.26 -3.67 5.14
N PRO A 346 8.64 -4.95 5.01
CA PRO A 346 7.95 -5.90 4.14
C PRO A 346 6.50 -6.12 4.57
N GLU A 347 5.58 -6.04 3.62
CA GLU A 347 4.15 -6.30 3.82
C GLU A 347 3.65 -7.35 2.82
N LEU A 348 2.83 -8.26 3.30
CA LEU A 348 2.16 -9.26 2.46
C LEU A 348 0.75 -8.78 2.12
N GLU A 349 0.21 -9.23 0.98
CA GLU A 349 -1.18 -8.94 0.56
C GLU A 349 -2.23 -9.33 1.63
N ARG A 350 -1.88 -10.26 2.53
CA ARG A 350 -2.67 -10.64 3.71
C ARG A 350 -1.77 -10.58 4.92
N LEU A 351 -2.38 -10.29 6.06
CA LEU A 351 -1.69 -9.96 7.30
C LEU A 351 -0.53 -10.92 7.69
N HIS A 352 -0.73 -12.24 7.59
CA HIS A 352 0.23 -13.25 8.09
C HIS A 352 0.96 -14.01 6.97
N ASP A 353 0.42 -14.00 5.76
CA ASP A 353 0.80 -14.89 4.68
C ASP A 353 0.35 -14.33 3.32
N GLY A 354 1.03 -14.67 2.23
CA GLY A 354 0.62 -14.22 0.90
C GLY A 354 1.51 -14.70 -0.23
N ARG A 355 1.17 -14.25 -1.45
CA ARG A 355 1.96 -14.50 -2.67
C ARG A 355 2.66 -13.25 -3.20
N HIS A 356 2.15 -12.07 -2.86
CA HIS A 356 2.75 -10.79 -3.16
C HIS A 356 3.45 -10.19 -1.93
N LEU A 357 4.59 -9.55 -2.17
CA LEU A 357 5.39 -8.82 -1.20
C LEU A 357 5.50 -7.37 -1.65
N SER A 358 5.08 -6.44 -0.79
CA SER A 358 5.18 -5.01 -0.99
C SER A 358 6.27 -4.43 -0.08
N CYS A 359 6.97 -3.39 -0.56
CA CYS A 359 7.92 -2.62 0.23
C CYS A 359 7.21 -1.37 0.76
N VAL A 360 6.99 -1.29 2.07
CA VAL A 360 6.18 -0.23 2.68
C VAL A 360 7.05 0.71 3.51
N MET A 361 6.95 2.01 3.23
CA MET A 361 7.63 3.08 3.96
C MET A 361 6.71 3.81 4.95
N SER A 362 5.42 3.50 4.94
CA SER A 362 4.46 4.05 5.89
C SER A 362 4.39 3.20 7.17
N GLN A 363 3.87 3.79 8.24
CA GLN A 363 3.74 3.12 9.52
C GLN A 363 2.83 1.88 9.43
N LEU A 364 3.42 0.70 9.66
CA LEU A 364 2.70 -0.56 9.81
C LEU A 364 2.50 -0.91 11.29
N TYR A 365 1.58 -1.84 11.54
CA TYR A 365 1.21 -2.30 12.88
C TYR A 365 1.37 -3.81 12.99
N ALA A 366 1.81 -4.28 14.16
CA ALA A 366 1.89 -5.70 14.50
C ALA A 366 1.15 -6.02 15.80
N THR A 367 0.83 -7.30 15.97
CA THR A 367 0.16 -7.81 17.17
C THR A 367 1.07 -7.70 18.39
N SER A 368 0.71 -6.82 19.32
CA SER A 368 1.42 -6.67 20.60
C SER A 368 0.99 -7.72 21.62
N ARG A 369 -0.29 -8.08 21.65
CA ARG A 369 -0.84 -9.19 22.44
C ARG A 369 -2.20 -9.62 21.91
N HIS A 370 -2.55 -10.88 22.16
CA HIS A 370 -3.93 -11.38 22.07
C HIS A 370 -4.63 -11.16 23.42
N LEU A 371 -5.91 -10.82 23.37
CA LEU A 371 -6.84 -10.90 24.50
C LEU A 371 -7.23 -12.37 24.71
N ASP A 372 -7.87 -12.68 25.84
CA ASP A 372 -8.23 -14.06 26.17
C ASP A 372 -9.18 -14.68 25.12
N ASP A 373 -10.01 -13.86 24.48
CA ASP A 373 -10.92 -14.26 23.40
C ASP A 373 -10.28 -14.26 22.00
N GLY A 374 -8.97 -14.01 21.92
CA GLY A 374 -8.18 -14.06 20.70
C GLY A 374 -8.21 -12.81 19.83
N ARG A 375 -8.96 -11.77 20.18
CA ARG A 375 -8.83 -10.45 19.52
C ARG A 375 -7.48 -9.82 19.87
N VAL A 376 -6.92 -8.97 19.01
CA VAL A 376 -5.57 -8.43 19.25
C VAL A 376 -5.58 -6.98 19.71
N ARG A 377 -4.48 -6.59 20.35
CA ARG A 377 -4.04 -5.20 20.44
C ARG A 377 -2.85 -4.99 19.52
N LEU A 378 -2.94 -3.96 18.69
CA LEU A 378 -1.88 -3.60 17.76
C LEU A 378 -0.95 -2.53 18.36
N LYS A 379 0.30 -2.56 17.93
CA LYS A 379 1.26 -1.46 18.14
C LYS A 379 1.99 -1.15 16.84
N PRO A 380 2.48 0.09 16.65
CA PRO A 380 3.32 0.44 15.52
C PRO A 380 4.58 -0.43 15.49
N ILE A 381 4.90 -1.00 14.34
CA ILE A 381 6.17 -1.71 14.11
C ILE A 381 7.29 -0.66 14.14
N PRO A 382 8.40 -0.89 14.87
CA PRO A 382 9.55 0.02 14.83
C PRO A 382 10.10 0.16 13.41
N ALA A 383 10.39 1.40 12.99
CA ALA A 383 11.12 1.66 11.76
C ALA A 383 12.54 1.11 11.86
N ARG A 384 13.08 0.59 10.76
CA ARG A 384 14.48 0.13 10.69
C ARG A 384 15.32 1.21 10.07
N GLN A 385 16.32 1.67 10.81
CA GLN A 385 17.19 2.75 10.37
C GLN A 385 18.65 2.33 10.45
N PHE A 386 19.45 2.91 9.57
CA PHE A 386 20.91 2.83 9.63
C PHE A 386 21.52 4.09 9.02
N LEU A 387 22.82 4.28 9.19
CA LEU A 387 23.55 5.41 8.64
C LEU A 387 24.44 4.94 7.51
N TRP A 388 24.37 5.57 6.33
CA TRP A 388 25.45 5.49 5.37
C TRP A 388 26.60 6.41 5.80
N ARG A 389 27.82 5.90 5.83
CA ARG A 389 29.04 6.68 6.00
C ARG A 389 29.55 7.05 4.61
N ARG A 390 29.36 8.32 4.21
CA ARG A 390 29.78 8.84 2.92
C ARG A 390 31.19 9.45 3.06
N ASP A 391 32.17 8.73 2.54
CA ASP A 391 33.55 9.22 2.45
C ASP A 391 33.72 10.05 1.17
N LEU A 392 34.16 11.30 1.32
CA LEU A 392 34.40 12.21 0.20
C LEU A 392 35.65 11.85 -0.61
N HIS A 393 36.61 11.13 0.00
CA HIS A 393 37.82 10.65 -0.70
C HIS A 393 37.51 9.43 -1.56
N HIS A 394 36.56 8.62 -1.10
CA HIS A 394 36.15 7.38 -1.74
C HIS A 394 34.63 7.33 -1.94
N PRO A 395 34.06 8.20 -2.80
CA PRO A 395 32.62 8.39 -2.92
C PRO A 395 31.85 7.15 -3.40
N ASN A 396 32.55 6.19 -3.98
CA ASN A 396 31.99 4.92 -4.44
C ASN A 396 32.03 3.81 -3.37
N ASN A 397 32.64 4.07 -2.21
CA ASN A 397 32.66 3.11 -1.11
C ASN A 397 31.32 3.14 -0.38
N TRP A 398 30.74 1.96 -0.20
CA TRP A 398 29.50 1.79 0.54
C TRP A 398 29.79 1.19 1.90
N VAL A 399 29.64 2.03 2.93
CA VAL A 399 29.78 1.62 4.33
C VAL A 399 28.52 2.00 5.09
N ALA A 400 27.80 0.99 5.59
CA ALA A 400 26.62 1.21 6.43
C ALA A 400 26.97 0.98 7.91
N GLN A 401 26.33 1.74 8.79
CA GLN A 401 26.45 1.65 10.23
C GLN A 401 25.08 1.41 10.86
N SER A 402 24.92 0.30 11.58
CA SER A 402 23.67 -0.02 12.29
C SER A 402 23.48 0.84 13.55
N GLU A 403 22.31 0.71 14.15
CA GLU A 403 22.14 1.03 15.58
C GLU A 403 23.09 0.18 16.45
N PRO A 404 23.46 0.65 17.67
CA PRO A 404 24.31 -0.10 18.57
C PRO A 404 23.73 -1.46 18.96
N VAL A 405 24.56 -2.50 18.88
CA VAL A 405 24.26 -3.87 19.34
C VAL A 405 25.26 -4.23 20.42
N ALA A 406 24.77 -4.54 21.61
CA ALA A 406 25.60 -4.77 22.79
C ALA A 406 26.61 -3.62 23.05
N GLY A 407 26.18 -2.38 22.79
CA GLY A 407 26.95 -1.16 23.06
C GLY A 407 27.79 -0.61 21.90
N LEU A 408 27.98 -1.36 20.81
CA LEU A 408 28.75 -0.91 19.63
C LEU A 408 27.96 -1.16 18.34
N PRO A 409 28.06 -0.29 17.32
CA PRO A 409 27.39 -0.51 16.03
C PRO A 409 28.07 -1.60 15.22
N LEU A 410 27.34 -2.16 14.25
CA LEU A 410 27.88 -2.99 13.18
C LEU A 410 28.23 -2.09 11.99
N LEU A 411 29.43 -2.28 11.44
CA LEU A 411 29.89 -1.62 10.22
C LEU A 411 29.90 -2.63 9.06
N TRP A 412 29.13 -2.33 8.02
CA TRP A 412 28.98 -3.13 6.82
C TRP A 412 29.76 -2.52 5.68
N THR A 413 30.82 -3.17 5.21
CA THR A 413 31.59 -2.71 4.05
C THR A 413 31.29 -3.58 2.84
N LEU A 414 30.84 -2.94 1.76
CA LEU A 414 30.51 -3.63 0.50
C LEU A 414 31.76 -4.30 -0.08
N VAL A 415 31.60 -5.55 -0.51
CA VAL A 415 32.66 -6.35 -1.17
C VAL A 415 32.27 -6.79 -2.57
N HIS A 416 31.00 -7.16 -2.77
CA HIS A 416 30.48 -7.58 -4.07
C HIS A 416 29.13 -6.91 -4.35
N ASP A 417 28.98 -6.36 -5.55
CA ASP A 417 27.68 -5.92 -6.05
C ASP A 417 26.76 -7.11 -6.30
N ALA A 418 25.45 -6.86 -6.27
CA ALA A 418 24.48 -7.89 -6.65
C ALA A 418 24.65 -8.29 -8.12
N GLN A 419 24.53 -9.59 -8.40
CA GLN A 419 24.45 -10.09 -9.76
C GLN A 419 23.12 -9.67 -10.41
N ASP A 420 23.08 -9.62 -11.74
CA ASP A 420 21.87 -9.29 -12.49
C ASP A 420 20.92 -10.49 -12.58
N GLU A 421 20.47 -10.97 -11.41
CA GLU A 421 19.66 -12.16 -11.26
C GLU A 421 18.56 -11.92 -10.22
N ARG A 422 17.41 -12.55 -10.40
CA ARG A 422 16.26 -12.36 -9.50
C ARG A 422 16.61 -12.69 -8.05
N GLY A 423 16.45 -11.71 -7.17
CA GLY A 423 16.65 -11.88 -5.72
C GLY A 423 18.11 -11.91 -5.28
N ALA A 424 19.08 -11.71 -6.17
CA ALA A 424 20.48 -11.58 -5.80
C ALA A 424 20.71 -10.30 -4.97
N THR A 425 21.56 -10.40 -3.95
CA THR A 425 21.91 -9.32 -3.03
C THR A 425 23.38 -8.97 -3.13
N ALA A 426 23.72 -7.73 -2.77
CA ALA A 426 25.10 -7.32 -2.56
C ALA A 426 25.69 -8.00 -1.30
N ALA A 427 27.00 -8.22 -1.29
CA ALA A 427 27.70 -8.93 -0.22
C ALA A 427 28.56 -7.97 0.62
N TYR A 428 28.44 -8.08 1.94
CA TYR A 428 29.12 -7.20 2.89
C TYR A 428 29.98 -7.99 3.87
N THR A 429 31.11 -7.39 4.24
CA THR A 429 31.86 -7.75 5.45
C THR A 429 31.33 -6.98 6.63
N VAL A 430 31.38 -7.57 7.83
CA VAL A 430 30.85 -6.95 9.06
C VAL A 430 31.93 -6.80 10.10
N GLN A 431 32.00 -5.63 10.69
CA GLN A 431 32.84 -5.36 11.82
C GLN A 431 32.01 -4.89 13.01
N TRP A 432 32.32 -5.39 14.20
CA TRP A 432 31.78 -4.96 15.49
C TRP A 432 32.93 -4.54 16.39
N GLY A 433 33.12 -3.23 16.58
CA GLY A 433 34.33 -2.72 17.24
C GLY A 433 35.59 -3.12 16.47
N GLU A 434 36.50 -3.83 17.10
CA GLU A 434 37.71 -4.37 16.45
C GLU A 434 37.52 -5.78 15.87
N GLN A 435 36.37 -6.42 16.13
CA GLN A 435 36.11 -7.80 15.74
C GLN A 435 35.46 -7.86 14.36
N GLN A 436 36.11 -8.57 13.44
CA GLN A 436 35.53 -8.94 12.16
C GLN A 436 34.62 -10.18 12.34
N LEU A 437 33.36 -10.09 11.94
CA LEU A 437 32.49 -11.27 11.90
C LEU A 437 32.86 -12.15 10.70
N PRO A 438 32.91 -13.49 10.88
CA PRO A 438 33.26 -14.41 9.81
C PRO A 438 32.19 -14.43 8.70
N GLY A 439 32.63 -14.62 7.46
CA GLY A 439 31.76 -14.76 6.29
C GLY A 439 31.33 -13.46 5.63
N LEU A 440 30.43 -13.59 4.66
CA LEU A 440 29.79 -12.49 3.95
C LEU A 440 28.30 -12.48 4.27
N TRP A 441 27.71 -11.30 4.23
CA TRP A 441 26.38 -11.05 4.77
C TRP A 441 25.57 -10.14 3.87
N GLU A 442 24.26 -10.28 3.95
CA GLU A 442 23.33 -9.32 3.37
C GLU A 442 23.20 -8.09 4.27
N LEU A 443 22.96 -6.91 3.70
CA LEU A 443 22.79 -5.68 4.46
C LEU A 443 21.51 -5.67 5.32
N GLU A 444 20.47 -6.42 4.94
CA GLU A 444 19.24 -6.50 5.72
C GLU A 444 19.49 -7.17 7.08
N HIS A 445 19.30 -6.41 8.15
CA HIS A 445 19.46 -6.86 9.53
C HIS A 445 18.33 -6.32 10.42
N VAL A 446 18.20 -6.91 11.61
CA VAL A 446 17.30 -6.43 12.66
C VAL A 446 18.06 -6.35 13.97
N VAL A 447 18.14 -5.16 14.55
CA VAL A 447 18.62 -4.97 15.93
C VAL A 447 17.44 -5.15 16.88
N VAL A 448 17.60 -6.00 17.89
CA VAL A 448 16.57 -6.31 18.89
C VAL A 448 17.04 -5.85 20.26
N ASP A 449 16.28 -4.94 20.86
CA ASP A 449 16.51 -4.34 22.19
C ASP A 449 17.93 -3.78 22.41
N GLY A 450 18.63 -3.38 21.32
CA GLY A 450 20.02 -2.93 21.37
C GLY A 450 21.02 -4.00 21.85
N ARG A 451 20.60 -5.27 21.95
CA ARG A 451 21.40 -6.36 22.52
C ARG A 451 21.75 -7.45 21.51
N TRP A 452 20.86 -7.72 20.56
CA TRP A 452 21.07 -8.73 19.54
C TRP A 452 20.95 -8.15 18.14
N ALA A 453 21.72 -8.68 17.20
CA ALA A 453 21.51 -8.45 15.78
C ALA A 453 21.16 -9.78 15.10
N LEU A 454 20.04 -9.80 14.38
CA LEU A 454 19.70 -10.88 13.46
C LEU A 454 20.26 -10.53 12.08
N LEU A 455 21.08 -11.43 11.55
CA LEU A 455 21.86 -11.26 10.33
C LEU A 455 21.57 -12.42 9.37
N CYS A 456 21.46 -12.14 8.08
CA CYS A 456 21.35 -13.18 7.05
C CYS A 456 22.69 -13.39 6.33
N PRO A 457 23.23 -14.62 6.29
CA PRO A 457 24.43 -14.90 5.51
C PRO A 457 24.15 -14.68 4.01
N TRP A 458 25.13 -14.13 3.31
CA TRP A 458 25.04 -13.93 1.86
C TRP A 458 25.23 -15.26 1.11
N GLY A 459 24.48 -15.43 0.00
CA GLY A 459 24.54 -16.64 -0.81
C GLY A 459 23.48 -16.68 -1.90
N GLU A 460 23.13 -17.88 -2.36
CA GLU A 460 22.06 -18.05 -3.36
C GLU A 460 20.71 -17.57 -2.83
N SER A 461 19.99 -16.81 -3.64
CA SER A 461 18.70 -16.24 -3.26
C SER A 461 17.67 -17.32 -2.91
N PRO A 462 16.83 -17.12 -1.88
CA PRO A 462 15.62 -17.91 -1.64
C PRO A 462 14.72 -18.07 -2.87
N LEU A 463 14.66 -17.03 -3.72
CA LEU A 463 13.86 -17.02 -4.95
C LEU A 463 14.43 -17.92 -6.06
N ARG A 464 15.63 -18.47 -5.84
CA ARG A 464 16.30 -19.42 -6.73
C ARG A 464 16.50 -20.80 -6.09
N GLY A 465 15.96 -21.03 -4.89
CA GLY A 465 16.10 -22.29 -4.15
C GLY A 465 17.22 -22.31 -3.13
N GLY A 466 17.91 -21.19 -2.92
CA GLY A 466 18.83 -21.02 -1.80
C GLY A 466 18.13 -21.14 -0.45
N LYS A 467 18.88 -21.53 0.59
CA LYS A 467 18.34 -21.81 1.94
C LYS A 467 19.05 -21.02 3.05
N PRO A 468 19.12 -19.67 2.95
CA PRO A 468 19.70 -18.87 4.02
C PRO A 468 18.82 -18.96 5.26
N VAL A 469 19.48 -19.15 6.41
CA VAL A 469 18.86 -19.09 7.75
C VAL A 469 19.55 -17.99 8.57
N PRO A 470 18.81 -17.23 9.39
CA PRO A 470 19.35 -16.11 10.12
C PRO A 470 20.26 -16.57 11.27
N TRP A 471 21.30 -15.79 11.51
CA TRP A 471 22.23 -15.94 12.63
C TRP A 471 22.04 -14.78 13.59
N VAL A 472 22.37 -15.00 14.86
CA VAL A 472 22.28 -14.00 15.91
C VAL A 472 23.66 -13.65 16.42
N TRP A 473 23.99 -12.37 16.36
CA TRP A 473 25.13 -11.79 17.07
C TRP A 473 24.65 -11.21 18.40
N ASP A 474 25.29 -11.60 19.51
CA ASP A 474 24.96 -11.15 20.87
C ASP A 474 26.02 -10.21 21.49
N GLY A 475 26.99 -9.75 20.69
CA GLY A 475 28.16 -9.00 21.15
C GLY A 475 29.35 -9.86 21.58
N LYS A 476 29.24 -11.20 21.50
CA LYS A 476 30.33 -12.13 21.85
C LYS A 476 30.52 -13.23 20.82
N GLN A 477 29.42 -13.85 20.38
CA GLN A 477 29.45 -14.97 19.46
C GLN A 477 28.27 -14.94 18.48
N LEU A 478 28.47 -15.63 17.36
CA LEU A 478 27.43 -15.87 16.36
C LEU A 478 26.76 -17.22 16.63
N ASN A 479 25.44 -17.23 16.72
CA ASN A 479 24.65 -18.45 16.90
C ASN A 479 23.64 -18.60 15.75
N THR A 480 23.52 -19.81 15.22
CA THR A 480 22.52 -20.12 14.19
C THR A 480 21.14 -20.29 14.83
N ILE A 481 20.09 -19.77 14.19
CA ILE A 481 18.72 -20.11 14.57
C ILE A 481 18.31 -21.36 13.79
N GLU A 482 17.87 -22.40 14.50
CA GLU A 482 17.35 -23.62 13.86
C GLU A 482 16.04 -23.32 13.12
N MET A 483 16.08 -23.39 11.79
CA MET A 483 14.94 -23.14 10.90
C MET A 483 15.01 -24.04 9.66
N ASN A 484 13.83 -24.46 9.18
CA ASN A 484 13.71 -25.36 8.02
C ASN A 484 13.33 -24.64 6.72
N TRP A 485 13.05 -23.34 6.77
CA TRP A 485 12.71 -22.55 5.57
C TRP A 485 13.77 -21.51 5.26
N PRO A 486 13.95 -21.22 3.96
CA PRO A 486 14.70 -20.05 3.56
C PRO A 486 14.02 -18.76 4.05
N VAL A 487 14.80 -17.88 4.67
CA VAL A 487 14.37 -16.54 5.04
C VAL A 487 14.66 -15.57 3.90
N LEU A 488 13.64 -14.84 3.46
CA LEU A 488 13.76 -13.82 2.41
C LEU A 488 13.91 -12.41 2.98
N ARG A 489 13.09 -12.05 3.97
CA ARG A 489 13.11 -10.73 4.62
C ARG A 489 13.00 -10.91 6.14
N MET A 490 13.36 -9.89 6.90
CA MET A 490 13.13 -9.84 8.35
C MET A 490 12.45 -8.53 8.72
N ARG A 491 11.88 -8.44 9.93
CA ARG A 491 11.43 -7.16 10.51
C ARG A 491 11.44 -7.21 12.04
N PRO A 492 11.57 -6.05 12.72
CA PRO A 492 11.44 -5.98 14.17
C PRO A 492 10.04 -6.39 14.63
N HIS A 493 9.93 -6.83 15.88
CA HIS A 493 8.66 -7.06 16.55
C HIS A 493 8.40 -5.96 17.59
N VAL A 494 7.12 -5.70 17.88
CA VAL A 494 6.69 -4.76 18.94
C VAL A 494 6.86 -5.30 20.38
N LYS A 495 7.41 -6.51 20.52
CA LYS A 495 7.60 -7.20 21.80
C LYS A 495 9.11 -7.29 22.05
N PRO A 496 9.59 -7.00 23.26
CA PRO A 496 11.01 -7.15 23.60
C PRO A 496 11.47 -8.59 23.39
N GLY A 497 12.66 -8.78 22.83
CA GLY A 497 13.25 -10.10 22.61
C GLY A 497 12.60 -10.89 21.49
N HIS A 498 11.84 -10.23 20.60
CA HIS A 498 11.18 -10.86 19.46
C HIS A 498 11.58 -10.20 18.14
N ALA A 499 11.53 -10.98 17.07
CA ALA A 499 11.63 -10.54 15.69
C ALA A 499 10.70 -11.40 14.80
N GLN A 500 10.50 -10.99 13.55
CA GLN A 500 9.77 -11.80 12.58
C GLN A 500 10.63 -12.05 11.34
N ALA A 501 10.58 -13.28 10.84
CA ALA A 501 11.21 -13.68 9.59
C ALA A 501 10.12 -13.99 8.55
N LEU A 502 10.29 -13.45 7.35
CA LEU A 502 9.47 -13.76 6.20
C LEU A 502 10.09 -14.96 5.48
N VAL A 503 9.42 -16.10 5.56
CA VAL A 503 9.92 -17.37 5.00
C VAL A 503 9.20 -17.75 3.71
N ILE A 504 9.88 -18.50 2.84
CA ILE A 504 9.21 -19.17 1.71
C ILE A 504 8.76 -20.57 2.16
N VAL A 505 7.45 -20.76 2.30
CA VAL A 505 6.85 -22.02 2.75
C VAL A 505 6.56 -22.99 1.61
N GLY A 506 6.57 -22.52 0.37
CA GLY A 506 6.39 -23.33 -0.82
C GLY A 506 6.25 -22.49 -2.08
N CYS A 507 5.83 -23.10 -3.18
CA CYS A 507 5.52 -22.41 -4.43
C CYS A 507 4.42 -23.13 -5.21
N GLY A 508 3.81 -22.44 -6.17
CA GLY A 508 2.78 -23.02 -7.03
C GLY A 508 2.37 -22.05 -8.13
N PRO A 509 1.49 -22.46 -9.07
CA PRO A 509 1.02 -21.59 -10.14
C PRO A 509 0.33 -20.35 -9.59
N ASP A 510 0.49 -19.24 -10.29
CA ASP A 510 -0.23 -17.98 -10.04
C ASP A 510 -1.71 -18.14 -10.39
N ASN A 511 -2.47 -18.69 -9.44
CA ASN A 511 -3.91 -18.84 -9.54
C ASN A 511 -4.60 -17.58 -9.00
N SER A 512 -4.29 -16.41 -9.55
CA SER A 512 -4.83 -15.10 -9.16
C SER A 512 -6.37 -15.04 -9.05
N ASN A 513 -7.09 -16.01 -9.64
CA ASN A 513 -8.53 -16.22 -9.47
C ASN A 513 -8.98 -16.68 -8.06
N LEU A 514 -8.06 -17.01 -7.14
CA LEU A 514 -8.36 -17.57 -5.82
C LEU A 514 -7.72 -16.79 -4.66
N SER A 515 -7.33 -15.53 -4.87
CA SER A 515 -6.80 -14.66 -3.82
C SER A 515 -7.76 -14.55 -2.63
N SER A 516 -9.07 -14.67 -2.86
CA SER A 516 -10.14 -14.71 -1.84
C SER A 516 -10.29 -16.04 -1.08
N SER A 517 -9.54 -17.09 -1.42
CA SER A 517 -9.60 -18.37 -0.71
C SER A 517 -8.43 -18.50 0.28
N GLY A 518 -8.70 -18.99 1.50
CA GLY A 518 -7.65 -19.46 2.44
C GLY A 518 -6.90 -20.69 1.92
N LEU A 519 -7.37 -21.23 0.80
CA LEU A 519 -6.92 -22.45 0.20
C LEU A 519 -5.54 -22.33 -0.42
N TRP A 520 -5.03 -21.16 -0.79
CA TRP A 520 -3.73 -21.04 -1.48
C TRP A 520 -2.54 -21.65 -0.72
N ARG A 521 -2.63 -21.76 0.61
CA ARG A 521 -1.65 -22.46 1.45
C ARG A 521 -1.55 -23.96 1.09
N TRP A 522 -2.53 -24.44 0.33
CA TRP A 522 -2.74 -25.80 -0.10
C TRP A 522 -3.09 -25.85 -1.61
N PRO A 523 -2.77 -26.92 -2.32
CA PRO A 523 -1.57 -27.73 -2.19
C PRO A 523 -0.35 -26.97 -2.77
N LEU A 524 0.59 -26.55 -1.90
CA LEU A 524 1.88 -25.98 -2.32
C LEU A 524 2.91 -27.08 -2.59
N GLN A 525 3.85 -26.81 -3.50
CA GLN A 525 5.05 -27.63 -3.73
C GLN A 525 6.25 -27.03 -2.98
N LEU A 526 7.32 -27.82 -2.83
CA LEU A 526 8.58 -27.34 -2.27
C LEU A 526 9.17 -26.23 -3.14
N ALA A 527 9.58 -25.12 -2.53
CA ALA A 527 10.24 -24.00 -3.19
C ALA A 527 11.75 -24.29 -3.40
N ASP A 528 12.06 -25.18 -4.34
CA ASP A 528 13.42 -25.44 -4.80
C ASP A 528 13.70 -24.76 -6.16
N ALA A 529 14.95 -24.81 -6.60
CA ALA A 529 15.40 -24.22 -7.86
C ALA A 529 14.56 -24.71 -9.06
N THR A 530 14.16 -25.98 -9.07
CA THR A 530 13.40 -26.59 -10.17
C THR A 530 11.96 -26.10 -10.22
N ASN A 531 11.29 -25.98 -9.08
CA ASN A 531 9.90 -25.51 -9.03
C ASN A 531 9.80 -23.99 -9.19
N LEU A 532 10.75 -23.23 -8.63
CA LEU A 532 10.77 -21.76 -8.74
C LEU A 532 11.14 -21.27 -10.14
N SER A 533 11.84 -22.07 -10.94
CA SER A 533 12.14 -21.74 -12.35
C SER A 533 10.96 -21.99 -13.30
N LYS A 534 9.88 -22.64 -12.85
CA LYS A 534 8.71 -22.91 -13.71
C LYS A 534 7.99 -21.61 -14.03
N GLN A 535 7.69 -21.40 -15.32
CA GLN A 535 6.98 -20.22 -15.77
C GLN A 535 5.58 -20.15 -15.11
N GLY A 536 5.24 -18.97 -14.59
CA GLY A 536 3.96 -18.72 -13.92
C GLY A 536 3.86 -19.30 -12.50
N TRP A 537 4.94 -19.88 -11.96
CA TRP A 537 4.97 -20.29 -10.56
C TRP A 537 5.50 -19.15 -9.69
N MET A 538 4.87 -18.97 -8.53
CA MET A 538 5.25 -17.97 -7.55
C MET A 538 5.53 -18.60 -6.19
N PRO A 539 6.48 -18.04 -5.43
CA PRO A 539 6.68 -18.41 -4.04
C PRO A 539 5.44 -18.10 -3.19
N ALA A 540 5.37 -18.74 -2.04
CA ALA A 540 4.37 -18.58 -1.02
C ALA A 540 5.08 -18.16 0.26
N TYR A 541 4.65 -17.03 0.84
CA TYR A 541 5.32 -16.40 1.96
C TYR A 541 4.51 -16.48 3.24
N GLU A 542 5.21 -16.55 4.36
CA GLU A 542 4.60 -16.57 5.68
C GLU A 542 5.48 -15.85 6.70
N TRP A 543 4.84 -15.14 7.62
CA TRP A 543 5.52 -14.59 8.80
C TRP A 543 5.73 -15.65 9.86
N ARG A 544 6.96 -15.76 10.35
CA ARG A 544 7.35 -16.64 11.45
C ARG A 544 7.99 -15.84 12.58
N ASP A 545 7.48 -16.05 13.79
CA ASP A 545 7.96 -15.37 14.99
C ASP A 545 9.22 -16.05 15.52
N LEU A 546 10.23 -15.23 15.80
CA LEU A 546 11.47 -15.62 16.46
C LEU A 546 11.51 -14.96 17.83
N ALA A 547 11.98 -15.66 18.85
CA ALA A 547 12.13 -15.10 20.18
C ALA A 547 13.32 -15.68 20.94
N VAL A 548 13.85 -14.86 21.84
CA VAL A 548 14.82 -15.30 22.84
C VAL A 548 14.11 -16.03 23.98
N ASN A 549 14.61 -17.22 24.34
CA ASN A 549 14.11 -17.96 25.49
C ASN A 549 14.74 -17.47 26.81
N ALA A 550 14.32 -18.05 27.94
CA ALA A 550 14.82 -17.66 29.26
C ALA A 550 16.34 -17.85 29.44
N GLN A 551 16.96 -18.71 28.62
CA GLN A 551 18.40 -18.97 28.62
C GLN A 551 19.18 -18.04 27.69
N GLY A 552 18.51 -17.12 26.98
CA GLY A 552 19.16 -16.23 26.02
C GLY A 552 19.35 -16.83 24.63
N ILE A 553 18.78 -18.00 24.35
CA ILE A 553 18.90 -18.69 23.06
C ILE A 553 17.70 -18.31 22.18
N TRP A 554 18.00 -17.92 20.95
CA TRP A 554 17.00 -17.59 19.95
C TRP A 554 16.42 -18.85 19.30
N GLN A 555 15.09 -18.89 19.20
CA GLN A 555 14.37 -20.01 18.64
C GLN A 555 13.18 -19.55 17.80
N LEU A 556 12.84 -20.36 16.82
CA LEU A 556 11.57 -20.25 16.11
C LEU A 556 10.42 -20.62 17.05
N LEU A 557 9.40 -19.76 17.09
CA LEU A 557 8.18 -20.04 17.84
C LEU A 557 7.17 -20.86 17.01
N PRO A 558 6.35 -21.71 17.66
CA PRO A 558 5.19 -22.29 17.03
C PRO A 558 4.26 -21.19 16.50
N ARG A 559 3.57 -21.47 15.39
CA ARG A 559 2.65 -20.51 14.78
C ARG A 559 1.36 -20.33 15.59
N TRP A 560 1.07 -21.29 16.46
CA TRP A 560 -0.15 -21.34 17.26
C TRP A 560 0.11 -20.96 18.71
N ARG A 561 -0.93 -20.40 19.35
CA ARG A 561 -0.98 -20.17 20.79
C ARG A 561 -1.91 -21.16 21.47
N GLU A 562 -1.68 -21.46 22.74
CA GLU A 562 -2.62 -22.26 23.52
C GLU A 562 -3.76 -21.39 24.08
N VAL A 563 -4.98 -21.91 24.05
CA VAL A 563 -6.19 -21.23 24.55
C VAL A 563 -6.93 -22.10 25.54
N GLN A 564 -7.68 -21.43 26.41
CA GLN A 564 -8.45 -22.07 27.48
C GLN A 564 -9.95 -21.72 27.43
N GLN A 565 -10.36 -20.92 26.46
CA GLN A 565 -11.75 -20.49 26.29
C GLN A 565 -12.14 -20.34 24.82
N ILE A 566 -13.43 -20.18 24.58
CA ILE A 566 -13.98 -19.95 23.24
C ILE A 566 -13.38 -18.67 22.67
N GLN A 567 -12.91 -18.77 21.42
CA GLN A 567 -12.34 -17.65 20.70
C GLN A 567 -13.45 -16.87 19.97
N HIS A 568 -13.29 -15.56 19.89
CA HIS A 568 -14.19 -14.68 19.16
C HIS A 568 -14.16 -15.02 17.65
N PRO A 569 -15.25 -14.87 16.89
CA PRO A 569 -15.26 -15.06 15.43
C PRO A 569 -14.25 -14.19 14.65
N SER A 570 -13.81 -13.09 15.27
CA SER A 570 -12.77 -12.17 14.75
C SER A 570 -11.40 -12.40 15.39
N ALA A 571 -11.23 -13.47 16.17
CA ALA A 571 -9.96 -13.83 16.77
C ALA A 571 -8.89 -14.05 15.70
N ASP A 572 -7.65 -13.84 16.11
CA ASP A 572 -6.49 -13.90 15.23
C ASP A 572 -5.47 -14.92 15.68
N GLY A 573 -4.66 -15.30 14.69
CA GLY A 573 -3.59 -16.25 14.83
C GLY A 573 -4.13 -17.66 14.95
N ASP A 574 -3.25 -18.60 14.66
CA ASP A 574 -3.54 -19.99 14.85
C ASP A 574 -3.59 -20.31 16.35
N TYR A 575 -4.34 -21.33 16.73
CA TYR A 575 -4.40 -21.72 18.13
C TYR A 575 -4.66 -23.20 18.35
N VAL A 576 -4.35 -23.67 19.55
CA VAL A 576 -4.70 -25.00 20.06
C VAL A 576 -5.56 -24.88 21.30
N TRP A 577 -6.60 -25.72 21.39
CA TRP A 577 -7.36 -25.94 22.61
C TRP A 577 -7.28 -27.40 23.03
N ARG A 578 -6.58 -27.65 24.14
CA ARG A 578 -6.55 -28.95 24.82
C ARG A 578 -7.62 -28.95 25.90
N TYR A 579 -8.75 -29.61 25.66
CA TYR A 579 -9.86 -29.63 26.60
C TYR A 579 -10.01 -31.02 27.24
N PRO A 580 -9.62 -31.20 28.53
CA PRO A 580 -9.55 -32.52 29.16
C PRO A 580 -10.85 -33.32 29.12
N ALA A 581 -12.01 -32.67 29.24
CA ALA A 581 -13.29 -33.38 29.30
C ALA A 581 -13.68 -34.01 27.94
N VAL A 582 -13.23 -33.46 26.81
CA VAL A 582 -13.44 -34.08 25.48
C VAL A 582 -12.47 -35.26 25.26
N ARG A 583 -11.38 -35.34 26.03
CA ARG A 583 -10.26 -36.28 25.82
C ARG A 583 -9.75 -36.24 24.37
N ASP A 584 -9.70 -35.02 23.83
CA ASP A 584 -9.23 -34.70 22.49
C ASP A 584 -8.68 -33.26 22.55
N ALA A 585 -7.91 -32.88 21.54
CA ALA A 585 -7.45 -31.51 21.37
C ALA A 585 -7.77 -31.05 19.95
N VAL A 586 -7.96 -29.75 19.79
CA VAL A 586 -8.29 -29.15 18.50
C VAL A 586 -7.30 -28.04 18.17
N TRP A 587 -6.84 -28.03 16.93
CA TRP A 587 -6.03 -27.00 16.33
C TRP A 587 -6.86 -26.29 15.30
N TRP A 588 -6.77 -24.97 15.31
CA TRP A 588 -7.35 -24.14 14.29
C TRP A 588 -6.24 -23.33 13.62
N TRP A 589 -6.13 -23.47 12.30
CA TRP A 589 -5.12 -22.82 11.48
C TRP A 589 -5.76 -21.90 10.45
N GLY A 590 -5.18 -20.72 10.29
CA GLY A 590 -5.52 -19.81 9.22
C GLY A 590 -6.66 -18.88 9.54
N GLY A 591 -7.59 -18.71 8.61
CA GLY A 591 -8.67 -17.76 8.74
C GLY A 591 -8.37 -16.41 8.08
N LEU A 592 -9.19 -16.05 7.11
CA LEU A 592 -9.16 -14.78 6.41
C LEU A 592 -10.50 -14.09 6.56
N HIS A 593 -10.52 -12.77 6.43
CA HIS A 593 -11.77 -12.07 6.19
C HIS A 593 -12.08 -12.06 4.69
N ASN A 594 -13.35 -11.90 4.34
CA ASN A 594 -13.84 -11.88 2.96
C ASN A 594 -13.23 -10.78 2.05
N THR A 595 -12.55 -9.82 2.63
CA THR A 595 -12.04 -8.60 1.98
C THR A 595 -10.52 -8.61 1.99
N MET A 596 -9.91 -9.63 1.39
CA MET A 596 -8.45 -9.87 1.35
C MET A 596 -7.62 -8.60 1.32
N SER A 597 -7.07 -8.22 2.46
CA SER A 597 -6.13 -7.11 2.57
C SER A 597 -5.21 -7.33 3.76
N SER A 598 -4.07 -6.65 3.73
CA SER A 598 -3.10 -6.61 4.81
C SER A 598 -3.60 -5.81 6.03
N GLN A 599 -4.61 -4.98 5.83
CA GLN A 599 -5.17 -4.11 6.86
C GLN A 599 -5.92 -4.90 7.92
N TRP A 600 -5.60 -4.60 9.17
CA TRP A 600 -6.30 -5.20 10.29
C TRP A 600 -7.76 -4.76 10.37
N ARG A 601 -8.70 -5.72 10.39
CA ARG A 601 -10.14 -5.47 10.53
C ARG A 601 -10.70 -6.12 11.81
N PRO A 602 -10.70 -5.42 12.96
CA PRO A 602 -11.00 -6.02 14.27
C PRO A 602 -12.44 -6.51 14.43
N LYS A 603 -13.36 -6.00 13.60
CA LYS A 603 -14.79 -6.34 13.62
C LYS A 603 -15.18 -7.33 12.51
N ALA A 604 -14.28 -7.67 11.60
CA ALA A 604 -14.60 -8.61 10.52
C ALA A 604 -14.50 -10.05 11.05
N PRO A 605 -15.47 -10.93 10.74
CA PRO A 605 -15.31 -12.35 11.02
C PRO A 605 -14.17 -12.94 10.19
N ARG A 606 -13.52 -13.95 10.75
CA ARG A 606 -12.59 -14.81 10.01
C ARG A 606 -13.29 -16.11 9.62
N CYS A 607 -13.07 -16.52 8.39
CA CYS A 607 -13.58 -17.75 7.77
C CYS A 607 -12.45 -18.42 6.98
N GLU A 608 -12.72 -19.56 6.32
CA GLU A 608 -11.71 -20.25 5.49
C GLU A 608 -10.51 -20.81 6.29
N GLY A 609 -10.68 -21.04 7.59
CA GLY A 609 -9.71 -21.75 8.43
C GLY A 609 -9.81 -23.26 8.30
N VAL A 610 -8.82 -23.95 8.88
CA VAL A 610 -8.76 -25.42 8.94
C VAL A 610 -8.74 -25.84 10.41
N LEU A 611 -9.70 -26.65 10.79
CA LEU A 611 -9.76 -27.30 12.09
C LEU A 611 -9.24 -28.72 11.96
N VAL A 612 -8.29 -29.12 12.81
CA VAL A 612 -7.78 -30.49 12.92
C VAL A 612 -7.84 -30.94 14.39
N THR A 613 -8.40 -32.13 14.62
CA THR A 613 -8.45 -32.75 15.96
C THR A 613 -7.32 -33.74 16.16
N GLN A 614 -6.93 -34.00 17.42
CA GLN A 614 -5.86 -34.95 17.76
C GLN A 614 -6.16 -36.36 17.24
N SER A 615 -7.44 -36.72 17.19
CA SER A 615 -7.93 -38.00 16.64
C SER A 615 -7.93 -38.06 15.10
N GLY A 616 -7.54 -36.98 14.41
CA GLY A 616 -7.34 -36.94 12.96
C GLY A 616 -8.55 -36.50 12.15
N ALA A 617 -9.64 -36.05 12.78
CA ALA A 617 -10.77 -35.44 12.06
C ALA A 617 -10.47 -33.99 11.65
N VAL A 618 -10.85 -33.62 10.42
CA VAL A 618 -10.57 -32.32 9.80
C VAL A 618 -11.84 -31.68 9.25
N LEU A 619 -11.96 -30.36 9.42
CA LEU A 619 -12.93 -29.51 8.74
C LEU A 619 -12.26 -28.27 8.16
N CYS A 620 -12.44 -28.02 6.86
CA CYS A 620 -11.97 -26.80 6.20
C CYS A 620 -13.10 -25.77 6.04
N GLY A 621 -12.77 -24.50 5.80
CA GLY A 621 -13.77 -23.44 5.58
C GLY A 621 -14.25 -22.75 6.87
N VAL A 622 -13.82 -23.23 8.04
CA VAL A 622 -14.39 -22.86 9.34
C VAL A 622 -13.74 -21.62 9.97
N GLY A 623 -14.51 -20.88 10.75
CA GLY A 623 -14.04 -19.76 11.55
C GLY A 623 -13.37 -20.17 12.87
N PRO A 624 -12.75 -19.22 13.59
CA PRO A 624 -11.98 -19.48 14.80
C PRO A 624 -12.84 -19.79 16.03
N SER A 625 -14.16 -19.61 16.00
CA SER A 625 -14.99 -19.84 17.19
C SER A 625 -15.34 -21.32 17.30
N ILE A 626 -14.72 -22.00 18.26
CA ILE A 626 -14.94 -23.41 18.56
C ILE A 626 -15.49 -23.51 19.99
N CYS A 627 -16.49 -24.37 20.22
CA CYS A 627 -17.05 -24.61 21.55
C CYS A 627 -17.05 -26.12 21.87
N PRO A 628 -16.46 -26.58 22.99
CA PRO A 628 -16.46 -27.99 23.36
C PRO A 628 -17.85 -28.47 23.76
N HIS A 629 -18.19 -29.70 23.39
CA HIS A 629 -19.42 -30.34 23.84
C HIS A 629 -19.36 -30.67 25.35
N TYR A 630 -20.45 -30.42 26.10
CA TYR A 630 -20.49 -30.61 27.57
C TYR A 630 -20.10 -32.02 28.03
N ALA A 631 -20.55 -33.05 27.31
CA ALA A 631 -20.25 -34.45 27.61
C ALA A 631 -18.93 -34.96 26.99
N GLY A 632 -18.15 -34.07 26.36
CA GLY A 632 -16.90 -34.47 25.72
C GLY A 632 -17.05 -35.17 24.36
N ASP A 633 -18.23 -35.07 23.74
CA ASP A 633 -18.55 -35.71 22.46
C ASP A 633 -18.19 -34.80 21.26
N GLY A 634 -16.97 -34.26 21.28
CA GLY A 634 -16.43 -33.44 20.19
C GLY A 634 -16.65 -31.93 20.33
N TRP A 635 -16.79 -31.26 19.19
CA TRP A 635 -16.61 -29.81 19.08
C TRP A 635 -17.68 -29.18 18.20
N LEU A 636 -18.20 -28.03 18.61
CA LEU A 636 -19.02 -27.15 17.81
C LEU A 636 -18.14 -26.13 17.09
N VAL A 637 -18.37 -25.87 15.81
CA VAL A 637 -17.64 -24.88 15.03
C VAL A 637 -18.54 -24.16 14.03
N LEU A 638 -18.23 -22.89 13.75
CA LEU A 638 -18.96 -22.06 12.79
C LEU A 638 -18.28 -22.06 11.41
N GLU A 639 -19.05 -22.19 10.34
CA GLU A 639 -18.64 -21.99 8.95
C GLU A 639 -19.45 -20.83 8.36
N TRP A 640 -18.78 -19.82 7.80
CA TRP A 640 -19.44 -18.68 7.15
C TRP A 640 -19.68 -18.99 5.68
N LEU A 641 -20.92 -18.88 5.21
CA LEU A 641 -21.28 -19.23 3.82
C LEU A 641 -21.45 -18.00 2.93
N ALA A 642 -22.21 -17.02 3.39
CA ALA A 642 -22.57 -15.87 2.58
C ALA A 642 -22.95 -14.67 3.44
N ARG A 643 -22.70 -13.48 2.88
CA ARG A 643 -23.19 -12.22 3.44
C ARG A 643 -24.70 -12.10 3.21
N GLY A 644 -25.43 -11.59 4.20
CA GLY A 644 -26.82 -11.13 4.00
C GLY A 644 -26.85 -9.94 3.04
N GLN A 645 -27.97 -9.74 2.33
CA GLN A 645 -28.17 -8.54 1.50
C GLN A 645 -28.81 -7.44 2.36
N ASN A 646 -28.48 -6.17 2.13
CA ASN A 646 -29.19 -5.02 2.71
C ASN A 646 -29.55 -5.14 4.21
N ASP A 647 -28.53 -5.18 5.08
CA ASP A 647 -28.68 -5.33 6.54
C ASP A 647 -29.40 -6.62 7.00
N GLU A 648 -29.48 -7.66 6.17
CA GLU A 648 -29.90 -8.99 6.61
C GLU A 648 -28.79 -9.73 7.37
N ALA A 649 -29.22 -10.65 8.23
CA ALA A 649 -28.32 -11.57 8.93
C ALA A 649 -27.55 -12.47 7.95
N ASN A 650 -26.26 -12.69 8.24
CA ASN A 650 -25.40 -13.53 7.43
C ASN A 650 -25.80 -15.01 7.52
N HIS A 651 -25.42 -15.79 6.51
CA HIS A 651 -25.66 -17.23 6.49
C HIS A 651 -24.46 -17.98 7.07
N TRP A 652 -24.69 -18.69 8.17
CA TRP A 652 -23.72 -19.53 8.85
C TRP A 652 -24.19 -20.98 8.87
N LYS A 653 -23.24 -21.91 8.89
CA LYS A 653 -23.44 -23.28 9.34
C LYS A 653 -22.82 -23.47 10.71
N VAL A 654 -23.51 -24.23 11.55
CA VAL A 654 -23.02 -24.68 12.84
C VAL A 654 -22.79 -26.17 12.73
N HIS A 655 -21.52 -26.59 12.82
CA HIS A 655 -21.12 -27.98 12.73
C HIS A 655 -20.82 -28.53 14.11
N TRP A 656 -21.45 -29.64 14.47
CA TRP A 656 -21.02 -30.50 15.55
C TRP A 656 -20.16 -31.63 15.00
N LEU A 657 -18.85 -31.46 15.12
CA LEU A 657 -17.85 -32.46 14.77
C LEU A 657 -17.72 -33.48 15.90
N ARG A 658 -17.86 -34.77 15.58
CA ARG A 658 -17.74 -35.90 16.52
C ARG A 658 -16.59 -36.81 16.09
N PRO A 659 -15.34 -36.48 16.50
CA PRO A 659 -14.16 -37.11 15.92
C PRO A 659 -14.10 -38.62 16.13
N LYS A 660 -14.50 -39.12 17.30
CA LYS A 660 -14.52 -40.57 17.62
C LYS A 660 -15.52 -41.38 16.80
N LYS A 661 -16.56 -40.73 16.27
CA LYS A 661 -17.58 -41.37 15.42
C LYS A 661 -17.35 -41.11 13.94
N HIS A 662 -16.40 -40.23 13.61
CA HIS A 662 -16.18 -39.75 12.25
C HIS A 662 -17.46 -39.15 11.64
N GLU A 663 -18.21 -38.38 12.43
CA GLU A 663 -19.49 -37.78 12.05
C GLU A 663 -19.45 -36.26 12.18
N VAL A 664 -20.21 -35.57 11.33
CA VAL A 664 -20.50 -34.13 11.45
C VAL A 664 -22.00 -33.94 11.34
N LEU A 665 -22.61 -33.32 12.35
CA LEU A 665 -23.99 -32.85 12.27
C LEU A 665 -24.00 -31.35 11.96
N THR A 666 -24.84 -30.92 11.02
CA THR A 666 -24.87 -29.53 10.55
C THR A 666 -26.25 -28.91 10.69
N LEU A 667 -26.29 -27.70 11.24
CA LEU A 667 -27.46 -26.82 11.29
C LEU A 667 -27.17 -25.50 10.57
N GLU A 668 -28.21 -24.87 10.02
CA GLU A 668 -28.13 -23.51 9.50
C GLU A 668 -28.42 -22.49 10.60
N LEU A 669 -27.68 -21.38 10.58
CA LEU A 669 -27.82 -20.27 11.52
C LEU A 669 -27.84 -18.94 10.77
N ARG A 670 -28.80 -18.08 11.09
CA ARG A 670 -28.89 -16.70 10.60
C ARG A 670 -28.50 -15.76 11.73
N ALA A 671 -27.36 -15.10 11.56
CA ALA A 671 -26.80 -14.17 12.54
C ALA A 671 -25.87 -13.16 11.85
N TYR A 672 -25.74 -11.95 12.39
CA TYR A 672 -24.78 -10.98 11.89
C TYR A 672 -23.35 -11.39 12.25
N LEU A 673 -23.07 -11.59 13.53
CA LEU A 673 -21.79 -12.07 14.04
C LEU A 673 -22.01 -12.96 15.29
N PRO A 674 -22.25 -14.27 15.10
CA PRO A 674 -22.55 -15.19 16.19
C PRO A 674 -21.30 -15.52 17.02
N VAL A 675 -21.34 -15.23 18.32
CA VAL A 675 -20.27 -15.55 19.28
C VAL A 675 -20.77 -16.64 20.23
N LEU A 676 -20.21 -17.84 20.08
CA LEU A 676 -20.53 -18.98 20.94
C LEU A 676 -20.11 -18.69 22.39
N GLN A 677 -20.96 -19.03 23.37
CA GLN A 677 -20.71 -18.82 24.80
C GLN A 677 -20.49 -20.12 25.54
N SER A 678 -21.37 -21.11 25.36
CA SER A 678 -21.26 -22.40 26.03
C SER A 678 -22.09 -23.48 25.35
N TRP A 679 -21.87 -24.74 25.74
CA TRP A 679 -22.77 -25.86 25.45
C TRP A 679 -23.14 -26.53 26.77
N ASN A 680 -24.44 -26.58 27.07
CA ASN A 680 -25.01 -27.23 28.25
C ASN A 680 -26.00 -28.34 27.83
N ALA A 681 -26.09 -29.42 28.63
CA ALA A 681 -27.05 -30.51 28.42
C ALA A 681 -28.52 -30.07 28.40
N GLN A 682 -28.90 -29.15 29.30
CA GLN A 682 -30.29 -28.73 29.51
C GLN A 682 -30.68 -27.57 28.59
N GLN A 683 -29.81 -26.56 28.48
CA GLN A 683 -30.09 -25.36 27.69
C GLN A 683 -29.72 -25.55 26.21
N GLY A 684 -28.77 -26.41 25.88
CA GLY A 684 -28.21 -26.51 24.53
C GLY A 684 -27.03 -25.57 24.33
N VAL A 685 -26.84 -25.06 23.12
CA VAL A 685 -25.75 -24.13 22.81
C VAL A 685 -26.21 -22.70 23.05
N THR A 686 -25.51 -21.97 23.91
CA THR A 686 -25.75 -20.54 24.11
C THR A 686 -24.78 -19.71 23.28
N TRP A 687 -25.28 -18.61 22.71
CA TRP A 687 -24.49 -17.71 21.86
C TRP A 687 -25.10 -16.30 21.86
N ILE A 688 -24.33 -15.29 21.44
CA ILE A 688 -24.78 -13.90 21.33
C ILE A 688 -24.54 -13.39 19.91
N ASP A 689 -25.40 -12.50 19.41
CA ASP A 689 -25.17 -11.79 18.16
C ASP A 689 -24.56 -10.41 18.43
N THR A 690 -23.28 -10.24 18.12
CA THR A 690 -22.53 -8.99 18.38
C THR A 690 -22.52 -8.04 17.20
N GLY A 691 -23.11 -8.43 16.07
CA GLY A 691 -23.12 -7.66 14.83
C GLY A 691 -24.44 -6.92 14.54
N LEU A 692 -25.36 -6.87 15.50
CA LEU A 692 -26.66 -6.23 15.33
C LEU A 692 -26.48 -4.74 14.97
N PRO A 693 -27.14 -4.25 13.90
CA PRO A 693 -27.14 -2.82 13.59
C PRO A 693 -27.76 -2.05 14.77
N ALA A 694 -27.13 -0.93 15.14
CA ALA A 694 -27.68 -0.07 16.19
C ALA A 694 -29.06 0.44 15.74
N PRO A 695 -30.07 0.49 16.63
CA PRO A 695 -31.32 1.15 16.29
C PRO A 695 -31.04 2.63 16.00
N ASP A 696 -31.67 3.17 14.96
CA ASP A 696 -31.58 4.58 14.58
C ASP A 696 -32.08 5.48 15.72
N THR A 697 -31.21 5.83 16.67
CA THR A 697 -31.45 6.92 17.61
C THR A 697 -30.56 8.09 17.19
N GLN A 698 -31.14 9.01 16.43
CA GLN A 698 -30.62 10.37 16.27
C GLN A 698 -30.55 11.05 17.64
N THR A 699 -29.36 11.10 18.24
CA THR A 699 -28.99 12.11 19.24
C THR A 699 -27.48 12.27 19.24
N ASP A 700 -27.03 13.45 18.83
CA ASP A 700 -25.65 13.93 18.80
C ASP A 700 -25.10 14.19 20.22
N ASP A 701 -24.78 13.14 20.97
CA ASP A 701 -23.96 13.28 22.18
C ASP A 701 -22.78 12.30 22.17
N ALA A 702 -21.63 12.83 21.75
CA ALA A 702 -20.34 12.18 21.68
C ALA A 702 -19.69 11.99 23.07
N THR A 703 -20.36 11.34 24.02
CA THR A 703 -19.71 10.79 25.23
C THR A 703 -20.37 9.53 25.82
N ALA A 704 -21.41 8.95 25.20
CA ALA A 704 -22.02 7.72 25.70
C ALA A 704 -21.59 6.49 24.89
N SER A 705 -21.01 5.49 25.56
CA SER A 705 -20.88 4.13 25.00
C SER A 705 -22.27 3.51 24.86
N PRO A 706 -22.74 3.10 23.66
CA PRO A 706 -23.96 2.32 23.55
C PRO A 706 -23.57 0.83 23.59
N HIS A 707 -23.41 0.29 24.80
CA HIS A 707 -23.57 -1.16 25.00
C HIS A 707 -25.07 -1.45 25.09
N LEU A 708 -25.72 -1.70 23.95
CA LEU A 708 -26.97 -2.48 23.98
C LEU A 708 -26.60 -3.93 24.36
N PRO A 709 -27.25 -4.54 25.35
CA PRO A 709 -26.99 -5.94 25.69
C PRO A 709 -27.47 -6.81 24.51
N SER A 710 -26.53 -7.50 23.87
CA SER A 710 -26.86 -8.58 22.95
C SER A 710 -27.60 -9.65 23.76
N SER A 711 -28.87 -9.90 23.47
CA SER A 711 -29.64 -10.92 24.16
C SER A 711 -29.03 -12.29 23.87
N GLU A 712 -28.84 -13.09 24.92
CA GLU A 712 -28.36 -14.46 24.81
C GLU A 712 -29.38 -15.30 24.05
N GLN A 713 -28.93 -15.99 23.00
CA GLN A 713 -29.71 -16.86 22.14
C GLN A 713 -29.32 -18.32 22.38
N VAL A 714 -30.25 -19.24 22.07
CA VAL A 714 -30.12 -20.65 22.43
C VAL A 714 -30.47 -21.55 21.24
N ILE A 715 -29.56 -22.45 20.89
CA ILE A 715 -29.86 -23.61 20.02
C ILE A 715 -30.25 -24.76 20.94
N ALA A 716 -31.56 -25.01 21.05
CA ALA A 716 -32.11 -26.03 21.94
C ALA A 716 -31.59 -27.44 21.58
N PRO A 717 -31.40 -28.35 22.56
CA PRO A 717 -30.87 -29.68 22.32
C PRO A 717 -31.61 -30.49 21.24
N MET A 718 -32.94 -30.38 21.19
CA MET A 718 -33.79 -31.12 20.24
C MET A 718 -33.55 -30.72 18.77
N ARG A 719 -33.00 -29.53 18.50
CA ARG A 719 -32.69 -29.08 17.14
C ARG A 719 -31.65 -29.97 16.45
N TRP A 720 -30.81 -30.66 17.23
CA TRP A 720 -29.80 -31.57 16.68
C TRP A 720 -30.39 -32.85 16.09
N GLU A 721 -31.65 -33.19 16.39
CA GLU A 721 -32.35 -34.32 15.76
C GLU A 721 -32.69 -34.04 14.27
N GLU A 722 -32.83 -32.77 13.91
CA GLU A 722 -33.11 -32.30 12.55
C GLU A 722 -31.83 -32.01 11.75
N ALA A 723 -30.65 -32.15 12.38
CA ALA A 723 -29.38 -31.78 11.78
C ALA A 723 -28.98 -32.72 10.62
N GLN A 724 -28.38 -32.15 9.58
CA GLN A 724 -27.84 -32.93 8.48
C GLN A 724 -26.60 -33.70 8.93
N LEU A 725 -26.67 -35.03 8.89
CA LEU A 725 -25.54 -35.91 9.20
C LEU A 725 -24.67 -36.16 7.96
N GLU A 726 -23.37 -35.90 8.09
CA GLU A 726 -22.33 -36.32 7.13
C GLU A 726 -21.33 -37.25 7.84
N VAL A 727 -21.04 -38.40 7.23
CA VAL A 727 -20.00 -39.32 7.71
C VAL A 727 -18.68 -39.00 7.02
N LEU A 728 -17.65 -38.70 7.81
CA LEU A 728 -16.31 -38.41 7.34
C LEU A 728 -15.67 -39.65 6.71
N LYS A 729 -14.89 -39.43 5.67
CA LYS A 729 -14.15 -40.49 4.98
C LYS A 729 -12.67 -40.39 5.32
N GLN A 730 -12.03 -41.53 5.48
CA GLN A 730 -10.59 -41.57 5.67
C GLN A 730 -9.89 -41.23 4.34
N SER A 731 -8.98 -40.26 4.39
CA SER A 731 -8.11 -39.88 3.28
C SER A 731 -6.95 -40.87 3.13
N PRO A 732 -6.23 -40.85 1.99
CA PRO A 732 -5.04 -41.70 1.80
C PRO A 732 -3.95 -41.50 2.86
N VAL A 733 -3.88 -40.31 3.47
CA VAL A 733 -2.94 -39.96 4.55
C VAL A 733 -3.49 -40.18 5.95
N GLY A 734 -4.62 -40.91 6.09
CA GLY A 734 -5.16 -41.35 7.36
C GLY A 734 -6.00 -40.32 8.13
N LEU A 735 -6.32 -39.16 7.53
CA LEU A 735 -7.18 -38.13 8.12
C LEU A 735 -8.67 -38.40 7.82
N TRP A 736 -9.57 -38.09 8.75
CA TRP A 736 -11.01 -38.18 8.54
C TRP A 736 -11.58 -36.84 8.08
N VAL A 737 -12.04 -36.78 6.83
CA VAL A 737 -12.36 -35.52 6.14
C VAL A 737 -13.71 -35.60 5.43
N ARG A 738 -14.37 -34.46 5.22
CA ARG A 738 -15.54 -34.37 4.31
C ARG A 738 -15.10 -34.66 2.89
N LYS A 739 -16.03 -35.10 2.04
CA LYS A 739 -15.71 -35.41 0.62
C LYS A 739 -15.05 -34.22 -0.10
N GLN A 740 -15.51 -33.01 0.18
CA GLN A 740 -14.99 -31.77 -0.42
C GLN A 740 -13.62 -31.34 0.14
N ASP A 741 -13.28 -31.76 1.36
CA ASP A 741 -12.03 -31.37 2.02
C ASP A 741 -10.88 -32.34 1.69
N ALA A 742 -11.17 -33.49 1.07
CA ALA A 742 -10.20 -34.53 0.77
C ALA A 742 -9.03 -34.08 -0.11
N VAL A 743 -9.24 -33.06 -0.96
CA VAL A 743 -8.20 -32.48 -1.82
C VAL A 743 -7.07 -31.79 -1.03
N TYR A 744 -7.33 -31.40 0.23
CA TYR A 744 -6.36 -30.70 1.07
C TYR A 744 -5.59 -31.63 2.02
N ALA A 745 -6.01 -32.89 2.16
CA ALA A 745 -5.52 -33.78 3.20
C ALA A 745 -3.99 -33.97 3.14
N ASP A 746 -3.45 -34.20 1.93
CA ASP A 746 -2.01 -34.40 1.74
C ASP A 746 -1.21 -33.17 2.16
N ALA A 747 -1.69 -31.99 1.78
CA ALA A 747 -1.02 -30.74 2.05
C ALA A 747 -1.07 -30.38 3.55
N ILE A 748 -2.21 -30.65 4.20
CA ILE A 748 -2.40 -30.47 5.64
C ILE A 748 -1.38 -31.30 6.45
N VAL A 749 -1.15 -32.57 6.09
CA VAL A 749 -0.17 -33.43 6.77
C VAL A 749 1.28 -33.00 6.55
N LEU A 750 1.57 -32.21 5.49
CA LEU A 750 2.91 -31.69 5.21
C LEU A 750 3.31 -30.49 6.07
N ARG A 751 2.42 -29.98 6.93
CA ARG A 751 2.78 -28.92 7.89
C ARG A 751 3.95 -29.31 8.79
N ASP A 752 4.75 -28.31 9.08
CA ASP A 752 5.90 -28.34 9.99
C ASP A 752 5.49 -28.24 11.45
N ASP A 753 4.47 -27.42 11.73
CA ASP A 753 3.91 -27.19 13.06
C ASP A 753 2.87 -28.27 13.39
N TRP A 754 2.96 -29.41 12.69
CA TRP A 754 2.12 -30.57 12.90
C TRP A 754 2.28 -31.02 14.36
N PRO A 755 1.20 -31.00 15.16
CA PRO A 755 1.40 -30.85 16.60
C PRO A 755 1.42 -32.18 17.37
N TRP A 756 1.46 -33.33 16.68
CA TRP A 756 1.67 -34.67 17.26
C TRP A 756 2.22 -35.67 16.22
N ASN A 757 2.18 -36.98 16.49
CA ASN A 757 2.58 -37.98 15.50
C ASN A 757 1.65 -37.93 14.28
N LYS A 758 2.22 -37.67 13.09
CA LYS A 758 1.46 -37.67 11.83
C LYS A 758 0.71 -39.01 11.68
N PRO A 759 -0.55 -39.00 11.23
CA PRO A 759 -1.29 -40.25 11.01
C PRO A 759 -0.49 -41.11 10.02
N GLN A 760 -0.30 -42.39 10.35
CA GLN A 760 0.30 -43.32 9.40
C GLN A 760 -0.79 -43.78 8.42
N PRO A 761 -0.50 -43.79 7.10
CA PRO A 761 -1.44 -44.35 6.14
C PRO A 761 -1.70 -45.82 6.51
N PRO A 762 -2.95 -46.31 6.37
CA PRO A 762 -3.23 -47.72 6.61
C PRO A 762 -2.31 -48.55 5.71
N ALA A 763 -1.61 -49.52 6.31
CA ALA A 763 -0.74 -50.43 5.58
C ALA A 763 -1.52 -50.99 4.39
N ALA A 764 -1.02 -50.78 3.16
CA ALA A 764 -1.65 -51.31 1.97
C ALA A 764 -1.84 -52.82 2.17
N GLN A 765 -3.09 -53.25 2.37
CA GLN A 765 -3.42 -54.65 2.30
C GLN A 765 -3.11 -55.06 0.87
N ARG A 766 -1.99 -55.77 0.68
CA ARG A 766 -1.68 -56.46 -0.57
C ARG A 766 -2.81 -57.46 -0.80
N THR A 767 -3.73 -57.13 -1.70
CA THR A 767 -4.60 -58.10 -2.36
C THR A 767 -3.94 -58.61 -3.61
#